data_AF-A0A094GXF1-F1
#
_entry.id   AF-A0A094GXF1-F1
#
_cell.length_a   1.000
_cell.length_b   1.000
_cell.length_c   1.000
_cell.angle_alpha   90.00
_cell.angle_beta   90.00
_cell.angle_gamma   90.00
#
_symmetry.space_group_name_H-M   'P 1'
#
loop_
_entity.id
_entity.type
_entity.pdbx_description
1 polymer ?
#
loop_
_entity_poly.entity_id
_entity_poly.type
_entity_poly.pdbx_seq_one_letter_code
_entity_poly.pdbx_strand_id
1 'polypeptide(L)'
;MAAPKPTLFLVPGAWHPNTCFAPLTTYLSIAEFPIHLATLPSLNPASPTISATCTADALALRVQLLPLIEAGKDVVVVCHSYGGIPAGGAASGLAKTERAARGEEGGVLGLIYLASFVVPEGVSLVEFLGGQHAPYVQQNQPSPGLCEVSPVIPVLYADVPTPLASTLAASLLPHSLSAFDSAAPAPAWAEPAFAGKIAFLKCLADAALPTFLQDLFISKSGVQWLVTEVEAGHSPWASRPEEVAGIIGGNMFFQALLLFLLEQLLSAASSSEIAHGLTAAFSSACMSLATSLKLPNVIVNFAHFVPAGTVLQFQQDENLVTCNRPNQTIASDICRVAMYVSTSSRSGITLEAWLPSTWTGRFLSTGNGGQSGCIQYEDLGYTSSLGFAAVGVNHGHNGTRLQTGVTVGKALTQIFYKRAHTKSYYLGCSTGSRQGLESAQVFPETFDGILAGAPAIDRNRLVAWNGHFFGIIGTANLSDFISAALWNTIHIEVLRQCDGLDGVVDGIIEDPSLCNPRPEALLCKPRNSINCLTPNQAQIVRNVFSDYIAEDRSLIFPRLQPGAELTSVSDQFSGMPSKYIGDWFKYVVFNIKDATYSIALNPANIESFKGNLSAFRAHGGKALIYHGQQDSTVTSPNTARYYDHVSRTMDLDSSSLDDFFRYFRIGGMSHCSGGPGAWRIGQTALGALGGEGGAGSNVLAALVEWVEKGVAPETVRGVGVRWRWEWIS
;
A
#
# COMPACT_ATOMS: atom_id res chain seq x y z
N MET A 1 -3.59 28.73 -23.93
CA MET A 1 -2.25 28.09 -23.95
C MET A 1 -2.05 27.47 -22.58
N ALA A 2 -1.46 26.27 -22.49
CA ALA A 2 -1.12 25.69 -21.19
C ALA A 2 -0.03 26.54 -20.51
N ALA A 3 0.01 26.53 -19.17
CA ALA A 3 1.14 27.12 -18.45
C ALA A 3 2.43 26.35 -18.77
N PRO A 4 3.59 27.03 -18.89
CA PRO A 4 4.86 26.35 -19.10
C PRO A 4 5.25 25.54 -17.86
N LYS A 5 5.67 24.28 -18.06
CA LYS A 5 6.15 23.40 -16.96
C LYS A 5 7.33 24.05 -16.22
N PRO A 6 7.42 23.91 -14.89
CA PRO A 6 8.54 24.46 -14.14
C PRO A 6 9.85 23.76 -14.50
N THR A 7 10.97 24.46 -14.35
CA THR A 7 12.31 23.87 -14.52
C THR A 7 12.65 23.00 -13.31
N LEU A 8 13.10 21.77 -13.53
CA LEU A 8 13.57 20.89 -12.47
C LEU A 8 15.06 21.12 -12.24
N PHE A 9 15.40 21.63 -11.06
CA PHE A 9 16.77 21.90 -10.63
C PHE A 9 17.27 20.72 -9.79
N LEU A 10 17.97 19.79 -10.45
CA LEU A 10 18.44 18.53 -9.87
C LEU A 10 19.79 18.69 -9.18
N VAL A 11 19.85 18.39 -7.88
CA VAL A 11 21.05 18.50 -7.04
C VAL A 11 21.51 17.11 -6.58
N PRO A 12 22.72 16.66 -6.95
CA PRO A 12 23.22 15.32 -6.63
C PRO A 12 23.61 15.17 -5.16
N GLY A 13 23.68 13.92 -4.71
CA GLY A 13 24.24 13.54 -3.42
C GLY A 13 25.77 13.60 -3.36
N ALA A 14 26.34 13.31 -2.19
CA ALA A 14 27.79 13.23 -2.01
C ALA A 14 28.41 12.20 -2.96
N TRP A 15 29.66 12.41 -3.34
CA TRP A 15 30.44 11.61 -4.31
C TRP A 15 29.90 11.54 -5.75
N HIS A 16 28.66 11.96 -6.02
CA HIS A 16 28.02 11.82 -7.34
C HIS A 16 28.28 13.03 -8.25
N PRO A 17 28.80 12.84 -9.48
CA PRO A 17 28.70 13.86 -10.51
C PRO A 17 27.24 14.04 -10.94
N ASN A 18 26.87 15.23 -11.43
CA ASN A 18 25.50 15.54 -11.84
C ASN A 18 24.96 14.64 -12.99
N THR A 19 25.86 13.99 -13.74
CA THR A 19 25.56 12.96 -14.75
C THR A 19 24.95 11.69 -14.16
N CYS A 20 25.00 11.49 -12.83
CA CYS A 20 24.36 10.35 -12.18
C CYS A 20 22.86 10.28 -12.50
N PHE A 21 22.18 11.43 -12.62
CA PHE A 21 20.76 11.50 -12.95
C PHE A 21 20.40 11.10 -14.38
N ALA A 22 21.35 10.65 -15.23
CA ALA A 22 21.05 10.22 -16.61
C ALA A 22 19.85 9.23 -16.75
N PRO A 23 19.65 8.24 -15.85
CA PRO A 23 18.47 7.38 -15.92
C PRO A 23 17.17 8.17 -15.66
N LEU A 24 17.15 9.03 -14.63
CA LEU A 24 16.00 9.85 -14.26
C LEU A 24 15.69 10.94 -15.29
N THR A 25 16.70 11.67 -15.78
CA THR A 25 16.50 12.76 -16.75
C THR A 25 15.95 12.29 -18.09
N THR A 26 16.17 11.02 -18.45
CA THR A 26 15.54 10.40 -19.61
C THR A 26 14.01 10.48 -19.52
N TYR A 27 13.43 10.02 -18.40
CA TYR A 27 11.99 10.05 -18.18
C TYR A 27 11.45 11.47 -17.95
N LEU A 28 12.17 12.33 -17.22
CA LEU A 28 11.77 13.73 -17.02
C LEU A 28 11.76 14.53 -18.33
N SER A 29 12.67 14.23 -19.26
CA SER A 29 12.70 14.84 -20.60
C SER A 29 11.55 14.34 -21.48
N ILE A 30 11.18 13.05 -21.38
CA ILE A 30 9.98 12.48 -22.03
C ILE A 30 8.72 13.17 -21.47
N ALA A 31 8.68 13.46 -20.18
CA ALA A 31 7.64 14.26 -19.54
C ALA A 31 7.75 15.78 -19.83
N GLU A 32 8.61 16.20 -20.76
CA GLU A 32 8.83 17.58 -21.23
C GLU A 32 9.20 18.60 -20.13
N PHE A 33 9.74 18.16 -19.00
CA PHE A 33 10.26 19.09 -18.01
C PHE A 33 11.58 19.70 -18.51
N PRO A 34 11.74 21.04 -18.46
CA PRO A 34 13.06 21.65 -18.57
C PRO A 34 13.92 21.21 -17.38
N ILE A 35 15.17 20.78 -17.62
CA ILE A 35 16.04 20.24 -16.57
C ILE A 35 17.31 21.08 -16.46
N HIS A 36 17.72 21.38 -15.24
CA HIS A 36 19.05 21.90 -14.91
C HIS A 36 19.77 20.91 -13.98
N LEU A 37 20.92 20.39 -14.41
CA LEU A 37 21.75 19.47 -13.64
C LEU A 37 22.82 20.26 -12.85
N ALA A 38 22.58 20.49 -11.56
CA ALA A 38 23.45 21.33 -10.74
C ALA A 38 24.73 20.61 -10.29
N THR A 39 25.82 21.37 -10.13
CA THR A 39 27.11 20.86 -9.61
C THR A 39 27.46 21.46 -8.25
N LEU A 40 28.21 20.70 -7.45
CA LEU A 40 28.67 21.06 -6.10
C LEU A 40 30.20 21.27 -6.08
N PRO A 41 30.71 22.42 -5.63
CA PRO A 41 32.15 22.64 -5.36
C PRO A 41 32.79 21.61 -4.42
N SER A 42 32.03 21.00 -3.52
CA SER A 42 32.48 19.91 -2.64
C SER A 42 32.82 18.59 -3.34
N LEU A 43 32.46 18.42 -4.62
CA LEU A 43 32.82 17.25 -5.41
C LEU A 43 34.21 17.43 -6.06
N ASN A 44 35.16 16.60 -5.65
CA ASN A 44 36.56 16.59 -6.09
C ASN A 44 37.30 17.95 -6.04
N PRO A 45 37.21 18.73 -4.94
CA PRO A 45 37.83 20.04 -4.85
C PRO A 45 39.36 19.96 -4.81
N ALA A 46 40.02 20.90 -5.49
CA ALA A 46 41.47 21.10 -5.38
C ALA A 46 41.91 21.67 -4.01
N SER A 47 40.97 22.10 -3.15
CA SER A 47 41.24 22.69 -1.83
C SER A 47 40.11 22.38 -0.84
N PRO A 48 40.02 21.11 -0.36
CA PRO A 48 38.86 20.61 0.38
C PRO A 48 38.57 21.33 1.70
N THR A 49 39.58 21.89 2.36
CA THR A 49 39.46 22.46 3.71
C THR A 49 39.12 23.95 3.78
N ILE A 50 39.06 24.65 2.63
CA ILE A 50 38.93 26.13 2.61
C ILE A 50 37.72 26.59 1.76
N SER A 51 37.44 25.94 0.62
CA SER A 51 36.45 26.42 -0.36
C SER A 51 35.30 25.43 -0.64
N ALA A 52 35.16 24.39 0.19
CA ALA A 52 34.27 23.26 -0.06
C ALA A 52 33.44 22.89 1.19
N THR A 53 32.73 23.89 1.72
CA THR A 53 31.79 23.78 2.86
C THR A 53 30.35 23.69 2.36
N CYS A 54 29.41 23.30 3.22
CA CYS A 54 27.97 23.28 2.91
C CYS A 54 27.44 24.67 2.49
N THR A 55 27.91 25.73 3.14
CA THR A 55 27.58 27.11 2.75
C THR A 55 28.17 27.49 1.39
N ALA A 56 29.39 27.04 1.05
CA ALA A 56 29.98 27.27 -0.27
C ALA A 56 29.19 26.56 -1.38
N ASP A 57 28.75 25.32 -1.12
CA ASP A 57 27.85 24.59 -2.01
C ASP A 57 26.50 25.29 -2.18
N ALA A 58 25.87 25.74 -1.09
CA ALA A 58 24.60 26.45 -1.14
C ALA A 58 24.69 27.75 -1.95
N LEU A 59 25.80 28.50 -1.82
CA LEU A 59 26.07 29.69 -2.63
C LEU A 59 26.30 29.32 -4.11
N ALA A 60 27.05 28.27 -4.41
CA ALA A 60 27.30 27.83 -5.79
C ALA A 60 26.03 27.28 -6.48
N LEU A 61 25.16 26.60 -5.73
CA LEU A 61 23.83 26.22 -6.21
C LEU A 61 22.95 27.46 -6.43
N ARG A 62 23.00 28.46 -5.53
CA ARG A 62 22.25 29.72 -5.70
C ARG A 62 22.69 30.50 -6.93
N VAL A 63 24.00 30.53 -7.24
CA VAL A 63 24.54 31.11 -8.48
C VAL A 63 24.03 30.40 -9.74
N GLN A 64 23.74 29.10 -9.68
CA GLN A 64 23.13 28.35 -10.78
C GLN A 64 21.60 28.51 -10.84
N LEU A 65 20.94 28.69 -9.69
CA LEU A 65 19.48 28.78 -9.54
C LEU A 65 18.92 30.18 -9.89
N LEU A 66 19.61 31.25 -9.48
CA LEU A 66 19.17 32.64 -9.71
C LEU A 66 18.94 32.98 -11.19
N PRO A 67 19.85 32.65 -12.14
CA PRO A 67 19.64 32.98 -13.56
C PRO A 67 18.40 32.32 -14.18
N LEU A 68 17.95 31.17 -13.66
CA LEU A 68 16.71 30.54 -14.11
C LEU A 68 15.50 31.35 -13.67
N ILE A 69 15.48 31.74 -12.39
CA ILE A 69 14.41 32.49 -11.74
C ILE A 69 14.34 33.94 -12.26
N GLU A 70 15.49 34.58 -12.47
CA GLU A 70 15.61 35.93 -13.05
C GLU A 70 15.20 35.98 -14.52
N ALA A 71 15.31 34.86 -15.25
CA ALA A 71 14.70 34.68 -16.57
C ALA A 71 13.17 34.41 -16.51
N GLY A 72 12.52 34.71 -15.40
CA GLY A 72 11.08 34.59 -15.19
C GLY A 72 10.57 33.16 -14.96
N LYS A 73 11.47 32.15 -14.88
CA LYS A 73 11.06 30.74 -14.77
C LYS A 73 10.63 30.38 -13.36
N ASP A 74 9.62 29.52 -13.31
CA ASP A 74 9.25 28.81 -12.09
C ASP A 74 10.07 27.52 -11.99
N VAL A 75 10.54 27.20 -10.78
CA VAL A 75 11.55 26.15 -10.55
C VAL A 75 11.12 25.22 -9.42
N VAL A 76 11.32 23.91 -9.59
CA VAL A 76 11.23 22.92 -8.51
C VAL A 76 12.64 22.44 -8.21
N VAL A 77 13.05 22.51 -6.95
CA VAL A 77 14.36 22.01 -6.51
C VAL A 77 14.20 20.53 -6.12
N VAL A 78 14.96 19.65 -6.77
CA VAL A 78 14.93 18.20 -6.52
C VAL A 78 16.32 17.78 -6.06
N CYS A 79 16.43 17.28 -4.84
CA CYS A 79 17.73 17.06 -4.18
C CYS A 79 17.85 15.63 -3.62
N HIS A 80 19.05 15.06 -3.70
CA HIS A 80 19.34 13.69 -3.25
C HIS A 80 20.38 13.67 -2.14
N SER A 81 20.19 12.82 -1.12
CA SER A 81 21.22 12.51 -0.10
C SER A 81 21.81 13.78 0.56
N TYR A 82 23.13 14.00 0.46
CA TYR A 82 23.81 15.23 0.89
C TYR A 82 23.20 16.50 0.31
N GLY A 83 22.83 16.48 -0.98
CA GLY A 83 22.44 17.65 -1.75
C GLY A 83 21.25 18.42 -1.18
N GLY A 84 20.39 17.78 -0.37
CA GLY A 84 19.27 18.46 0.28
C GLY A 84 19.66 19.53 1.30
N ILE A 85 20.85 19.45 1.91
CA ILE A 85 21.32 20.46 2.86
C ILE A 85 21.67 21.77 2.12
N PRO A 86 22.63 21.80 1.16
CA PRO A 86 22.94 23.02 0.42
C PRO A 86 21.81 23.46 -0.52
N ALA A 87 21.00 22.54 -1.06
CA ALA A 87 19.83 22.90 -1.89
C ALA A 87 18.76 23.66 -1.10
N GLY A 88 18.52 23.27 0.16
CA GLY A 88 17.64 24.00 1.07
C GLY A 88 18.12 25.43 1.28
N GLY A 89 19.42 25.63 1.55
CA GLY A 89 20.02 26.96 1.66
C GLY A 89 19.98 27.78 0.36
N ALA A 90 20.25 27.14 -0.78
CA ALA A 90 20.25 27.79 -2.08
C ALA A 90 18.88 28.38 -2.44
N ALA A 91 17.79 27.70 -2.07
CA ALA A 91 16.41 28.11 -2.33
C ALA A 91 15.84 29.15 -1.33
N SER A 92 16.53 29.44 -0.22
CA SER A 92 16.03 30.32 0.85
C SER A 92 15.69 31.74 0.34
N GLY A 93 14.50 32.25 0.69
CA GLY A 93 13.97 33.54 0.26
C GLY A 93 13.67 33.67 -1.24
N LEU A 94 13.66 32.56 -1.98
CA LEU A 94 13.34 32.52 -3.42
C LEU A 94 11.94 31.97 -3.71
N ALA A 95 11.09 31.79 -2.70
CA ALA A 95 9.72 31.31 -2.85
C ALA A 95 8.93 32.17 -3.85
N LYS A 96 8.28 31.52 -4.83
CA LYS A 96 7.48 32.18 -5.88
C LYS A 96 6.45 33.16 -5.34
N THR A 97 5.78 32.81 -4.25
CA THR A 97 4.76 33.65 -3.60
C THR A 97 5.34 34.94 -3.02
N GLU A 98 6.55 34.90 -2.46
CA GLU A 98 7.21 36.09 -1.89
C GLU A 98 7.82 36.97 -2.97
N ARG A 99 8.41 36.35 -4.01
CA ARG A 99 8.88 37.05 -5.21
C ARG A 99 7.73 37.81 -5.89
N ALA A 100 6.61 37.14 -6.14
CA ALA A 100 5.42 37.75 -6.71
C ALA A 100 4.88 38.92 -5.85
N ALA A 101 4.92 38.80 -4.51
CA ALA A 101 4.53 39.88 -3.61
C ALA A 101 5.46 41.12 -3.68
N ARG A 102 6.70 40.97 -4.17
CA ARG A 102 7.64 42.06 -4.47
C ARG A 102 7.57 42.56 -5.92
N GLY A 103 6.70 41.98 -6.75
CA GLY A 103 6.61 42.28 -8.18
C GLY A 103 7.74 41.63 -9.02
N GLU A 104 8.43 40.62 -8.48
CA GLU A 104 9.47 39.87 -9.18
C GLU A 104 8.86 38.69 -9.97
N GLU A 105 9.34 38.46 -11.19
CA GLU A 105 9.00 37.27 -11.97
C GLU A 105 9.82 36.04 -11.55
N GLY A 106 9.37 34.85 -11.96
CA GLY A 106 9.96 33.55 -11.60
C GLY A 106 9.94 33.23 -10.10
N GLY A 107 10.44 32.04 -9.73
CA GLY A 107 10.67 31.65 -8.34
C GLY A 107 10.66 30.15 -8.08
N VAL A 108 11.08 29.76 -6.88
CA VAL A 108 10.99 28.36 -6.45
C VAL A 108 9.55 28.07 -6.03
N LEU A 109 8.93 27.05 -6.65
CA LEU A 109 7.59 26.58 -6.31
C LEU A 109 7.61 25.70 -5.06
N GLY A 110 8.61 24.81 -4.95
CA GLY A 110 8.73 23.85 -3.87
C GLY A 110 10.01 23.00 -3.97
N LEU A 111 10.18 22.10 -3.01
CA LEU A 111 11.37 21.24 -2.89
C LEU A 111 10.97 19.76 -2.76
N ILE A 112 11.72 18.86 -3.42
CA ILE A 112 11.53 17.41 -3.36
C ILE A 112 12.84 16.75 -2.90
N TYR A 113 12.79 16.12 -1.73
CA TYR A 113 13.91 15.45 -1.08
C TYR A 113 13.86 13.95 -1.38
N LEU A 114 14.86 13.42 -2.10
CA LEU A 114 14.98 12.00 -2.46
C LEU A 114 16.00 11.34 -1.52
N ALA A 115 15.56 10.49 -0.58
CA ALA A 115 16.45 9.82 0.38
C ALA A 115 17.51 10.77 1.00
N SER A 116 17.07 11.95 1.41
CA SER A 116 17.93 13.13 1.62
C SER A 116 17.97 13.58 3.07
N PHE A 117 19.06 14.24 3.49
CA PHE A 117 19.15 14.78 4.85
C PHE A 117 18.38 16.10 5.01
N VAL A 118 17.80 16.31 6.19
CA VAL A 118 17.04 17.54 6.57
C VAL A 118 17.68 18.14 7.82
N VAL A 119 18.75 18.91 7.64
CA VAL A 119 19.55 19.46 8.75
C VAL A 119 19.13 20.91 9.05
N PRO A 120 18.84 21.29 10.31
CA PRO A 120 18.51 22.66 10.71
C PRO A 120 19.67 23.64 10.50
N GLU A 121 19.35 24.93 10.40
CA GLU A 121 20.35 26.02 10.36
C GLU A 121 21.35 25.93 11.53
N GLY A 122 22.62 26.19 11.25
CA GLY A 122 23.66 26.29 12.26
C GLY A 122 24.21 24.96 12.76
N VAL A 123 23.60 23.83 12.37
CA VAL A 123 24.02 22.48 12.75
C VAL A 123 24.72 21.80 11.58
N SER A 124 25.84 21.14 11.80
CA SER A 124 26.48 20.29 10.77
C SER A 124 25.80 18.93 10.64
N LEU A 125 25.99 18.23 9.51
CA LEU A 125 25.45 16.87 9.35
C LEU A 125 26.04 15.90 10.40
N VAL A 126 27.32 16.08 10.71
CA VAL A 126 28.04 15.25 11.69
C VAL A 126 27.53 15.49 13.11
N GLU A 127 27.31 16.75 13.53
CA GLU A 127 26.71 17.05 14.84
C GLU A 127 25.29 16.49 14.95
N PHE A 128 24.47 16.64 13.91
CA PHE A 128 23.11 16.10 13.89
C PHE A 128 23.08 14.57 14.06
N LEU A 129 24.07 13.86 13.49
CA LEU A 129 24.24 12.41 13.61
C LEU A 129 25.00 11.97 14.88
N GLY A 130 25.23 12.87 15.84
CA GLY A 130 25.84 12.55 17.15
C GLY A 130 27.35 12.71 17.22
N GLY A 131 27.95 13.48 16.32
CA GLY A 131 29.37 13.85 16.34
C GLY A 131 30.31 12.89 15.62
N GLN A 132 29.80 11.98 14.78
CA GLN A 132 30.61 11.07 13.97
C GLN A 132 30.05 10.95 12.54
N HIS A 133 30.93 10.80 11.55
CA HIS A 133 30.52 10.43 10.19
C HIS A 133 29.97 9.00 10.18
N ALA A 134 29.09 8.70 9.21
CA ALA A 134 28.57 7.36 9.03
C ALA A 134 29.69 6.33 8.72
N PRO A 135 29.58 5.05 9.15
CA PRO A 135 30.67 4.08 9.06
C PRO A 135 31.20 3.79 7.65
N TYR A 136 30.41 4.08 6.62
CA TYR A 136 30.79 3.92 5.22
C TYR A 136 31.64 5.07 4.66
N VAL A 137 31.79 6.19 5.39
CA VAL A 137 32.58 7.36 4.98
C VAL A 137 34.06 7.13 5.30
N GLN A 138 34.86 6.87 4.27
CA GLN A 138 36.30 6.68 4.37
C GLN A 138 37.00 8.06 4.40
N GLN A 139 37.24 8.56 5.61
CA GLN A 139 37.83 9.88 5.84
C GLN A 139 39.30 9.95 5.41
N ASN A 140 39.72 11.12 4.92
CA ASN A 140 41.07 11.43 4.43
C ASN A 140 41.53 10.53 3.27
N GLN A 141 40.58 10.09 2.43
CA GLN A 141 40.82 9.37 1.19
C GLN A 141 40.30 10.18 0.00
N PRO A 142 41.03 10.26 -1.13
CA PRO A 142 42.38 9.73 -1.35
C PRO A 142 43.48 10.63 -0.75
N SER A 143 43.11 11.75 -0.12
CA SER A 143 44.03 12.70 0.52
C SER A 143 43.36 13.42 1.71
N PRO A 144 44.14 14.09 2.60
CA PRO A 144 43.59 14.79 3.76
C PRO A 144 42.50 15.81 3.40
N GLY A 145 41.40 15.79 4.16
CA GLY A 145 40.23 16.64 3.94
C GLY A 145 39.21 16.13 2.91
N LEU A 146 39.54 15.10 2.13
CA LEU A 146 38.59 14.39 1.26
C LEU A 146 38.05 13.12 1.92
N CYS A 147 37.00 12.57 1.35
CA CYS A 147 36.50 11.24 1.68
C CYS A 147 35.93 10.50 0.47
N GLU A 148 35.91 9.18 0.60
CA GLU A 148 35.28 8.24 -0.33
C GLU A 148 34.22 7.40 0.40
N VAL A 149 33.40 6.66 -0.34
CA VAL A 149 32.37 5.78 0.22
C VAL A 149 32.78 4.32 0.05
N SER A 150 32.70 3.52 1.11
CA SER A 150 33.00 2.09 1.06
C SER A 150 32.21 1.28 2.10
N PRO A 151 31.61 0.13 1.74
CA PRO A 151 31.60 -0.47 0.41
C PRO A 151 30.58 0.22 -0.52
N VAL A 152 30.99 0.59 -1.73
CA VAL A 152 30.16 1.43 -2.65
C VAL A 152 28.81 0.79 -2.98
N ILE A 153 28.81 -0.44 -3.52
CA ILE A 153 27.59 -1.08 -4.04
C ILE A 153 26.56 -1.34 -2.93
N PRO A 154 26.89 -1.97 -1.78
CA PRO A 154 25.90 -2.25 -0.73
C PRO A 154 25.33 -1.01 -0.04
N VAL A 155 26.03 0.13 -0.11
CA VAL A 155 25.59 1.38 0.54
C VAL A 155 24.75 2.23 -0.40
N LEU A 156 25.23 2.47 -1.64
CA LEU A 156 24.59 3.41 -2.56
C LEU A 156 23.69 2.75 -3.61
N TYR A 157 23.96 1.49 -3.98
CA TYR A 157 23.47 0.86 -5.20
C TYR A 157 22.99 -0.59 -5.01
N ALA A 158 22.55 -0.94 -3.79
CA ALA A 158 22.23 -2.33 -3.40
C ALA A 158 21.12 -2.97 -4.25
N ASP A 159 20.20 -2.15 -4.76
CA ASP A 159 19.04 -2.48 -5.58
C ASP A 159 19.20 -2.06 -7.06
N VAL A 160 20.32 -1.43 -7.43
CA VAL A 160 20.59 -0.98 -8.80
C VAL A 160 21.15 -2.16 -9.62
N PRO A 161 20.67 -2.40 -10.86
CA PRO A 161 21.19 -3.48 -11.71
C PRO A 161 22.72 -3.43 -11.88
N THR A 162 23.40 -4.56 -11.67
CA THR A 162 24.86 -4.64 -11.54
C THR A 162 25.67 -3.91 -12.62
N PRO A 163 25.31 -3.92 -13.92
CA PRO A 163 26.03 -3.16 -14.94
C PRO A 163 25.96 -1.64 -14.70
N LEU A 164 24.75 -1.12 -14.41
CA LEU A 164 24.55 0.30 -14.11
C LEU A 164 25.19 0.68 -12.78
N ALA A 165 25.06 -0.16 -11.75
CA ALA A 165 25.69 0.04 -10.45
C ALA A 165 27.23 0.12 -10.55
N SER A 166 27.84 -0.70 -11.42
CA SER A 166 29.28 -0.67 -11.69
C SER A 166 29.70 0.60 -12.44
N THR A 167 28.92 1.05 -13.43
CA THR A 167 29.17 2.31 -14.15
C THR A 167 29.04 3.52 -13.22
N LEU A 168 28.00 3.56 -12.37
CA LEU A 168 27.79 4.64 -11.40
C LEU A 168 28.91 4.64 -10.34
N ALA A 169 29.27 3.48 -9.78
CA ALA A 169 30.37 3.34 -8.84
C ALA A 169 31.72 3.81 -9.43
N ALA A 170 32.01 3.50 -10.70
CA ALA A 170 33.21 3.96 -11.39
C ALA A 170 33.18 5.46 -11.75
N SER A 171 32.02 6.12 -11.66
CA SER A 171 31.87 7.56 -11.90
C SER A 171 31.95 8.42 -10.63
N LEU A 172 31.98 7.79 -9.45
CA LEU A 172 32.09 8.49 -8.18
C LEU A 172 33.43 9.22 -8.07
N LEU A 173 33.40 10.39 -7.43
CA LEU A 173 34.57 11.20 -7.14
C LEU A 173 34.68 11.46 -5.64
N PRO A 174 35.90 11.72 -5.11
CA PRO A 174 36.08 12.09 -3.71
C PRO A 174 35.27 13.34 -3.34
N HIS A 175 34.80 13.42 -2.10
CA HIS A 175 33.97 14.51 -1.61
C HIS A 175 34.64 15.20 -0.42
N SER A 176 34.44 16.51 -0.26
CA SER A 176 34.96 17.27 0.88
C SER A 176 34.39 16.78 2.22
N LEU A 177 35.24 16.52 3.21
CA LEU A 177 34.78 16.30 4.60
C LEU A 177 34.14 17.57 5.19
N SER A 178 34.73 18.73 4.88
CA SER A 178 34.26 20.03 5.36
C SER A 178 32.82 20.35 4.92
N ALA A 179 32.34 19.71 3.85
CA ALA A 179 30.96 19.81 3.39
C ALA A 179 29.95 19.17 4.38
N PHE A 180 30.37 18.16 5.14
CA PHE A 180 29.57 17.52 6.20
C PHE A 180 29.78 18.16 7.58
N ASP A 181 31.00 18.66 7.84
CA ASP A 181 31.43 19.20 9.13
C ASP A 181 31.02 20.66 9.35
N SER A 182 30.80 21.42 8.28
CA SER A 182 30.35 22.81 8.37
C SER A 182 28.87 22.90 8.70
N ALA A 183 28.48 23.90 9.49
CA ALA A 183 27.09 24.25 9.76
C ALA A 183 26.25 24.41 8.47
N ALA A 184 25.03 23.88 8.49
CA ALA A 184 24.06 24.07 7.43
C ALA A 184 23.56 25.53 7.38
N PRO A 185 23.32 26.08 6.17
CA PRO A 185 22.67 27.38 5.99
C PRO A 185 21.18 27.35 6.38
N ALA A 186 20.57 28.53 6.56
CA ALA A 186 19.13 28.68 6.73
C ALA A 186 18.35 27.98 5.60
N PRO A 187 17.52 26.96 5.88
CA PRO A 187 16.92 26.16 4.82
C PRO A 187 15.53 26.65 4.42
N ALA A 188 15.27 26.70 3.11
CA ALA A 188 13.97 27.03 2.53
C ALA A 188 12.80 26.20 3.08
N TRP A 189 13.01 24.93 3.44
CA TRP A 189 11.93 24.09 3.98
C TRP A 189 11.39 24.56 5.34
N ALA A 190 12.13 25.42 6.06
CA ALA A 190 11.68 26.03 7.31
C ALA A 190 10.88 27.33 7.10
N GLU A 191 10.86 27.89 5.89
CA GLU A 191 10.16 29.14 5.58
C GLU A 191 8.64 28.89 5.38
N PRO A 192 7.75 29.68 6.00
CA PRO A 192 6.30 29.51 5.85
C PRO A 192 5.78 29.51 4.41
N ALA A 193 6.49 30.17 3.47
CA ALA A 193 6.11 30.23 2.06
C ALA A 193 6.18 28.87 1.32
N PHE A 194 6.93 27.90 1.87
CA PHE A 194 7.05 26.54 1.37
C PHE A 194 6.20 25.51 2.14
N ALA A 195 5.39 25.94 3.12
CA ALA A 195 4.43 25.05 3.79
C ALA A 195 3.46 24.42 2.75
N GLY A 196 3.32 23.10 2.78
CA GLY A 196 2.56 22.33 1.79
C GLY A 196 3.22 22.20 0.41
N LYS A 197 4.48 22.64 0.25
CA LYS A 197 5.25 22.57 -1.01
C LYS A 197 6.64 21.94 -0.81
N ILE A 198 6.80 21.18 0.27
CA ILE A 198 7.99 20.39 0.57
C ILE A 198 7.59 18.91 0.60
N ALA A 199 8.28 18.10 -0.20
CA ALA A 199 8.01 16.69 -0.35
C ALA A 199 9.24 15.84 -0.02
N PHE A 200 9.01 14.64 0.51
CA PHE A 200 10.06 13.68 0.85
C PHE A 200 9.70 12.30 0.27
N LEU A 201 10.59 11.77 -0.57
CA LEU A 201 10.54 10.40 -1.06
C LEU A 201 11.40 9.51 -0.15
N LYS A 202 10.73 8.71 0.67
CA LYS A 202 11.37 7.71 1.53
C LYS A 202 11.75 6.47 0.72
N CYS A 203 12.97 5.99 0.91
CA CYS A 203 13.45 4.75 0.30
C CYS A 203 13.46 3.64 1.35
N LEU A 204 12.61 2.62 1.14
CA LEU A 204 12.30 1.61 2.17
C LEU A 204 13.43 0.60 2.41
N ALA A 205 14.31 0.40 1.42
CA ALA A 205 15.46 -0.49 1.49
C ALA A 205 16.81 0.26 1.55
N ASP A 206 16.80 1.53 1.99
CA ASP A 206 18.00 2.37 2.04
C ASP A 206 19.02 1.91 3.09
N ALA A 207 20.23 1.56 2.63
CA ALA A 207 21.33 1.12 3.45
C ALA A 207 22.26 2.25 3.93
N ALA A 208 22.26 3.42 3.26
CA ALA A 208 23.07 4.57 3.64
C ALA A 208 22.32 5.47 4.63
N LEU A 209 21.01 5.61 4.44
CA LEU A 209 20.10 6.37 5.29
C LEU A 209 18.84 5.52 5.59
N PRO A 210 18.91 4.56 6.54
CA PRO A 210 17.76 3.71 6.88
C PRO A 210 16.49 4.49 7.26
N THR A 211 15.32 3.89 7.05
CA THR A 211 14.00 4.52 7.22
C THR A 211 13.83 5.24 8.56
N PHE A 212 14.31 4.68 9.66
CA PHE A 212 14.23 5.33 10.98
C PHE A 212 15.02 6.65 11.07
N LEU A 213 16.10 6.81 10.30
CA LEU A 213 16.82 8.08 10.19
C LEU A 213 16.08 9.05 9.26
N GLN A 214 15.48 8.58 8.16
CA GLN A 214 14.63 9.41 7.30
C GLN A 214 13.45 10.00 8.10
N ASP A 215 12.77 9.16 8.89
CA ASP A 215 11.70 9.57 9.81
C ASP A 215 12.21 10.49 10.93
N LEU A 216 13.45 10.31 11.41
CA LEU A 216 14.09 11.23 12.37
C LEU A 216 14.34 12.61 11.74
N PHE A 217 14.86 12.68 10.52
CA PHE A 217 15.08 13.94 9.79
C PHE A 217 13.76 14.69 9.56
N ILE A 218 12.74 13.99 9.07
CA ILE A 218 11.39 14.54 8.86
C ILE A 218 10.81 15.06 10.18
N SER A 219 10.80 14.24 11.25
CA SER A 219 10.21 14.62 12.53
C SER A 219 10.97 15.73 13.28
N LYS A 220 12.31 15.76 13.18
CA LYS A 220 13.14 16.80 13.81
C LYS A 220 13.10 18.14 13.09
N SER A 221 12.68 18.18 11.83
CA SER A 221 12.48 19.44 11.09
C SER A 221 11.41 20.36 11.71
N GLY A 222 10.45 19.80 12.45
CA GLY A 222 9.36 20.55 13.08
C GLY A 222 8.30 21.09 12.09
N VAL A 223 8.40 20.77 10.80
CA VAL A 223 7.45 21.18 9.75
C VAL A 223 6.75 19.97 9.12
N GLN A 224 5.60 20.19 8.49
CA GLN A 224 4.85 19.13 7.82
C GLN A 224 5.39 18.87 6.40
N TRP A 225 5.85 17.65 6.17
CA TRP A 225 6.31 17.17 4.87
C TRP A 225 5.21 16.40 4.12
N LEU A 226 5.18 16.53 2.80
CA LEU A 226 4.44 15.64 1.92
C LEU A 226 5.27 14.37 1.69
N VAL A 227 4.99 13.32 2.47
CA VAL A 227 5.78 12.08 2.44
C VAL A 227 5.18 11.06 1.48
N THR A 228 6.02 10.44 0.66
CA THR A 228 5.72 9.26 -0.14
C THR A 228 6.85 8.23 0.02
N GLU A 229 6.58 6.96 -0.27
CA GLU A 229 7.52 5.85 -0.05
C GLU A 229 7.73 5.06 -1.34
N VAL A 230 8.96 4.55 -1.55
CA VAL A 230 9.33 3.68 -2.68
C VAL A 230 10.16 2.50 -2.21
N GLU A 231 9.92 1.33 -2.81
CA GLU A 231 10.69 0.10 -2.61
C GLU A 231 12.02 0.16 -3.38
N ALA A 232 12.91 1.02 -2.89
CA ALA A 232 14.26 1.27 -3.40
C ALA A 232 15.28 1.42 -2.27
N GLY A 233 16.55 1.25 -2.62
CA GLY A 233 17.72 1.62 -1.83
C GLY A 233 18.07 3.10 -1.98
N HIS A 234 19.30 3.48 -1.63
CA HIS A 234 19.68 4.90 -1.50
C HIS A 234 19.63 5.71 -2.82
N SER A 235 19.68 5.07 -3.99
CA SER A 235 19.71 5.74 -5.30
C SER A 235 18.45 5.43 -6.13
N PRO A 236 17.25 5.89 -5.70
CA PRO A 236 15.98 5.56 -6.37
C PRO A 236 15.93 6.12 -7.80
N TRP A 237 16.67 7.21 -8.07
CA TRP A 237 16.84 7.78 -9.41
C TRP A 237 17.63 6.88 -10.37
N ALA A 238 18.26 5.80 -9.89
CA ALA A 238 18.97 4.79 -10.69
C ALA A 238 18.23 3.44 -10.74
N SER A 239 17.65 2.99 -9.63
CA SER A 239 16.94 1.70 -9.55
C SER A 239 15.47 1.79 -9.98
N ARG A 240 14.82 2.93 -9.71
CA ARG A 240 13.40 3.21 -10.01
C ARG A 240 13.20 4.53 -10.80
N PRO A 241 13.98 4.82 -11.87
CA PRO A 241 14.00 6.13 -12.50
C PRO A 241 12.65 6.59 -13.08
N GLU A 242 11.85 5.65 -13.60
CA GLU A 242 10.51 5.94 -14.13
C GLU A 242 9.52 6.29 -13.01
N GLU A 243 9.50 5.50 -11.93
CA GLU A 243 8.64 5.72 -10.77
C GLU A 243 8.98 7.07 -10.09
N VAL A 244 10.27 7.38 -9.93
CA VAL A 244 10.74 8.68 -9.41
C VAL A 244 10.37 9.82 -10.36
N ALA A 245 10.47 9.64 -11.69
CA ALA A 245 10.03 10.64 -12.65
C ALA A 245 8.51 10.87 -12.61
N GLY A 246 7.72 9.81 -12.44
CA GLY A 246 6.28 9.91 -12.21
C GLY A 246 5.95 10.70 -10.94
N ILE A 247 6.66 10.40 -9.84
CA ILE A 247 6.56 11.11 -8.56
C ILE A 247 6.91 12.59 -8.70
N ILE A 248 7.97 12.95 -9.43
CA ILE A 248 8.34 14.36 -9.64
C ILE A 248 7.39 15.07 -10.60
N GLY A 249 7.01 14.42 -11.69
CA GLY A 249 6.43 15.05 -12.87
C GLY A 249 4.91 15.24 -12.86
N GLY A 250 4.17 14.56 -11.97
CA GLY A 250 2.73 14.77 -11.77
C GLY A 250 1.81 14.49 -12.96
N ASN A 251 2.34 13.95 -14.06
CA ASN A 251 1.57 13.58 -15.24
C ASN A 251 2.09 12.28 -15.86
N MET A 252 1.21 11.32 -16.15
CA MET A 252 -0.21 11.23 -15.71
C MET A 252 -0.28 11.06 -14.17
N PHE A 253 -1.39 11.19 -13.43
CA PHE A 253 -2.83 11.15 -13.74
C PHE A 253 -3.55 12.10 -12.76
N PHE A 254 -4.48 11.59 -11.93
CA PHE A 254 -5.04 12.18 -10.69
C PHE A 254 -4.89 13.69 -10.49
N GLN A 255 -5.89 14.37 -11.04
CA GLN A 255 -6.49 15.58 -10.49
C GLN A 255 -7.27 15.22 -9.19
N ALA A 256 -7.71 16.13 -8.31
CA ALA A 256 -7.82 17.57 -8.48
C ALA A 256 -7.74 18.37 -7.16
N LEU A 257 -7.09 19.53 -7.26
CA LEU A 257 -7.23 20.66 -6.35
C LEU A 257 -8.65 21.26 -6.45
N LEU A 258 -9.61 20.80 -5.65
CA LEU A 258 -10.93 21.48 -5.54
C LEU A 258 -11.75 21.12 -4.27
N LEU A 259 -11.41 21.68 -3.09
CA LEU A 259 -12.36 21.68 -1.94
C LEU A 259 -12.11 22.72 -0.81
N PHE A 260 -11.10 23.59 -0.90
CA PHE A 260 -10.70 24.46 0.23
C PHE A 260 -11.33 25.87 0.29
N LEU A 261 -12.40 26.13 -0.47
CA LEU A 261 -13.02 27.46 -0.58
C LEU A 261 -14.56 27.41 -0.58
N LEU A 262 -15.19 26.84 0.46
CA LEU A 262 -16.65 26.98 0.65
C LEU A 262 -17.21 26.66 2.05
N GLU A 263 -16.54 27.04 3.16
CA GLU A 263 -17.20 26.98 4.48
C GLU A 263 -16.71 27.98 5.56
N GLN A 264 -16.43 29.23 5.19
CA GLN A 264 -16.28 30.33 6.17
C GLN A 264 -17.08 31.56 5.75
N LEU A 265 -18.39 31.55 6.09
CA LEU A 265 -19.19 32.74 6.42
C LEU A 265 -20.62 32.35 6.82
N LEU A 266 -20.84 32.03 8.11
CA LEU A 266 -22.05 32.37 8.87
C LEU A 266 -21.84 32.11 10.37
N SER A 267 -22.52 32.91 11.20
CA SER A 267 -22.06 33.27 12.56
C SER A 267 -22.26 32.25 13.68
N ALA A 268 -21.48 32.42 14.75
CA ALA A 268 -21.52 31.62 15.98
C ALA A 268 -22.73 31.94 16.91
N ALA A 269 -23.18 30.95 17.69
CA ALA A 269 -23.34 31.04 19.16
C ALA A 269 -23.80 29.71 19.82
N SER A 270 -23.34 29.47 21.05
CA SER A 270 -23.87 28.57 22.09
C SER A 270 -24.14 27.07 21.76
N SER A 271 -23.20 26.17 22.12
CA SER A 271 -23.49 24.73 22.34
C SER A 271 -22.46 23.96 23.21
N SER A 272 -21.60 24.63 23.98
CA SER A 272 -20.50 23.97 24.71
C SER A 272 -20.95 23.03 25.85
N GLU A 273 -22.03 23.34 26.57
CA GLU A 273 -22.48 22.49 27.71
C GLU A 273 -23.21 21.21 27.26
N ILE A 274 -23.96 21.26 26.16
CA ILE A 274 -24.73 20.11 25.65
C ILE A 274 -23.80 19.02 25.11
N ALA A 275 -22.73 19.41 24.40
CA ALA A 275 -21.73 18.48 23.87
C ALA A 275 -20.96 17.72 24.98
N HIS A 276 -20.63 18.39 26.08
CA HIS A 276 -19.99 17.76 27.25
C HIS A 276 -20.95 16.82 28.01
N GLY A 277 -22.24 17.16 28.10
CA GLY A 277 -23.24 16.29 28.72
C GLY A 277 -23.46 14.99 27.95
N LEU A 278 -23.48 15.05 26.61
CA LEU A 278 -23.67 13.88 25.74
C LEU A 278 -22.47 12.92 25.79
N THR A 279 -21.24 13.43 25.73
CA THR A 279 -20.02 12.60 25.82
C THR A 279 -19.86 11.97 27.20
N ALA A 280 -20.16 12.69 28.29
CA ALA A 280 -20.16 12.14 29.64
C ALA A 280 -21.19 11.01 29.83
N ALA A 281 -22.41 11.18 29.32
CA ALA A 281 -23.45 10.14 29.39
C ALA A 281 -23.09 8.90 28.57
N PHE A 282 -22.53 9.07 27.37
CA PHE A 282 -22.06 7.98 26.51
C PHE A 282 -20.89 7.21 27.15
N SER A 283 -19.91 7.92 27.71
CA SER A 283 -18.77 7.33 28.42
C SER A 283 -19.21 6.53 29.65
N SER A 284 -20.13 7.07 30.46
CA SER A 284 -20.73 6.37 31.61
C SER A 284 -21.47 5.10 31.19
N ALA A 285 -22.30 5.17 30.14
CA ALA A 285 -22.99 4.03 29.58
C ALA A 285 -22.00 2.95 29.11
N CYS A 286 -20.91 3.34 28.45
CA CYS A 286 -19.88 2.42 28.00
C CYS A 286 -19.22 1.66 29.14
N MET A 287 -18.71 2.37 30.15
CA MET A 287 -18.05 1.75 31.32
C MET A 287 -19.00 0.82 32.09
N SER A 288 -20.30 1.12 32.11
CA SER A 288 -21.31 0.27 32.76
C SER A 288 -21.47 -1.12 32.13
N LEU A 289 -21.07 -1.32 30.85
CA LEU A 289 -21.18 -2.62 30.18
C LEU A 289 -20.32 -3.70 30.84
N ALA A 290 -19.17 -3.33 31.42
CA ALA A 290 -18.26 -4.28 32.07
C ALA A 290 -18.93 -5.07 33.22
N THR A 291 -19.90 -4.46 33.90
CA THR A 291 -20.65 -5.10 34.99
C THR A 291 -22.08 -5.50 34.59
N SER A 292 -22.75 -4.71 33.75
CA SER A 292 -24.16 -4.89 33.40
C SER A 292 -24.42 -5.88 32.26
N LEU A 293 -23.47 -6.09 31.34
CA LEU A 293 -23.67 -7.03 30.23
C LEU A 293 -23.68 -8.47 30.75
N LYS A 294 -24.80 -9.17 30.53
CA LYS A 294 -24.97 -10.60 30.85
C LYS A 294 -25.49 -11.31 29.60
N LEU A 295 -24.60 -12.04 28.93
CA LEU A 295 -24.91 -12.87 27.77
C LEU A 295 -24.40 -14.30 28.02
N PRO A 296 -25.12 -15.36 27.58
CA PRO A 296 -24.67 -16.74 27.78
C PRO A 296 -23.29 -16.98 27.17
N ASN A 297 -22.40 -17.66 27.91
CA ASN A 297 -21.03 -18.01 27.51
C ASN A 297 -20.09 -16.82 27.24
N VAL A 298 -20.50 -15.57 27.55
CA VAL A 298 -19.68 -14.36 27.37
C VAL A 298 -19.08 -13.93 28.71
N ILE A 299 -17.78 -13.64 28.69
CA ILE A 299 -17.04 -12.93 29.73
C ILE A 299 -16.62 -11.58 29.14
N VAL A 300 -16.97 -10.47 29.79
CA VAL A 300 -16.47 -9.14 29.40
C VAL A 300 -15.11 -8.94 30.06
N ASN A 301 -14.07 -8.73 29.25
CA ASN A 301 -12.72 -8.46 29.74
C ASN A 301 -12.63 -6.99 30.17
N PHE A 302 -13.12 -6.08 29.32
CA PHE A 302 -13.26 -4.65 29.63
C PHE A 302 -14.29 -3.97 28.72
N ALA A 303 -14.78 -2.81 29.15
CA ALA A 303 -15.51 -1.85 28.33
C ALA A 303 -14.96 -0.45 28.62
N HIS A 304 -14.46 0.23 27.59
CA HIS A 304 -13.76 1.50 27.70
C HIS A 304 -14.24 2.50 26.66
N PHE A 305 -14.51 3.73 27.10
CA PHE A 305 -14.69 4.86 26.20
C PHE A 305 -13.34 5.23 25.59
N VAL A 306 -13.29 5.41 24.28
CA VAL A 306 -12.10 5.82 23.53
C VAL A 306 -12.48 7.02 22.67
N PRO A 307 -11.95 8.23 22.96
CA PRO A 307 -12.27 9.42 22.19
C PRO A 307 -11.57 9.42 20.83
N ALA A 308 -12.13 10.18 19.88
CA ALA A 308 -11.51 10.43 18.59
C ALA A 308 -10.09 11.02 18.73
N GLY A 309 -9.21 10.68 17.80
CA GLY A 309 -7.78 11.02 17.83
C GLY A 309 -6.92 10.09 18.68
N THR A 310 -7.51 9.20 19.49
CA THR A 310 -6.72 8.24 20.29
C THR A 310 -6.00 7.23 19.40
N VAL A 311 -4.71 7.03 19.65
CA VAL A 311 -3.94 5.90 19.10
C VAL A 311 -3.99 4.74 20.10
N LEU A 312 -4.83 3.75 19.84
CA LEU A 312 -4.86 2.53 20.64
C LEU A 312 -3.59 1.73 20.40
N GLN A 313 -2.92 1.32 21.49
CA GLN A 313 -1.81 0.37 21.44
C GLN A 313 -2.35 -1.03 21.78
N PHE A 314 -1.95 -2.03 21.01
CA PHE A 314 -2.24 -3.43 21.27
C PHE A 314 -0.97 -4.09 21.80
N GLN A 315 -1.01 -4.59 23.04
CA GLN A 315 0.15 -5.27 23.64
C GLN A 315 0.52 -6.49 22.79
N GLN A 316 1.73 -6.49 22.25
CA GLN A 316 2.26 -7.61 21.48
C GLN A 316 2.97 -8.58 22.42
N ASP A 317 2.25 -9.59 22.89
CA ASP A 317 2.86 -10.83 23.35
C ASP A 317 3.29 -11.69 22.15
N GLU A 318 4.01 -12.79 22.38
CA GLU A 318 4.50 -13.67 21.29
C GLU A 318 3.36 -14.17 20.37
N ASN A 319 2.14 -14.32 20.89
CA ASN A 319 0.97 -14.71 20.12
C ASN A 319 0.50 -13.61 19.15
N LEU A 320 0.57 -12.34 19.57
CA LEU A 320 0.11 -11.19 18.79
C LEU A 320 1.20 -10.51 17.95
N VAL A 321 2.50 -10.76 18.18
CA VAL A 321 3.58 -10.27 17.30
C VAL A 321 3.33 -10.70 15.85
N THR A 322 2.93 -11.95 15.61
CA THR A 322 2.63 -12.47 14.26
C THR A 322 1.45 -11.79 13.57
N CYS A 323 0.59 -11.07 14.32
CA CYS A 323 -0.49 -10.28 13.75
C CYS A 323 -0.04 -8.96 13.12
N ASN A 324 1.19 -8.51 13.42
CA ASN A 324 1.81 -7.28 12.90
C ASN A 324 0.89 -6.04 12.91
N ARG A 325 0.14 -5.87 13.99
CA ARG A 325 -0.81 -4.76 14.22
C ARG A 325 -0.54 -4.12 15.59
N PRO A 326 0.52 -3.30 15.75
CA PRO A 326 0.89 -2.75 17.05
C PRO A 326 -0.08 -1.68 17.55
N ASN A 327 -0.72 -0.92 16.66
CA ASN A 327 -1.60 0.17 17.03
C ASN A 327 -2.71 0.42 15.99
N GLN A 328 -3.71 1.23 16.36
CA GLN A 328 -4.74 1.76 15.48
C GLN A 328 -5.20 3.14 15.95
N THR A 329 -5.24 4.11 15.05
CA THR A 329 -5.83 5.44 15.31
C THR A 329 -7.36 5.40 15.18
N ILE A 330 -8.04 6.01 16.14
CA ILE A 330 -9.51 6.06 16.23
C ILE A 330 -10.03 7.38 15.69
N ALA A 331 -10.83 7.34 14.62
CA ALA A 331 -11.33 8.55 13.94
C ALA A 331 -12.66 9.09 14.51
N SER A 332 -13.30 8.40 15.45
CA SER A 332 -14.59 8.80 16.06
C SER A 332 -14.72 8.25 17.46
N ASP A 333 -15.43 8.94 18.34
CA ASP A 333 -15.70 8.48 19.71
C ASP A 333 -16.40 7.11 19.70
N ILE A 334 -15.78 6.10 20.34
CA ILE A 334 -16.32 4.74 20.45
C ILE A 334 -16.41 4.28 21.91
N CYS A 335 -17.34 3.37 22.16
CA CYS A 335 -17.23 2.40 23.24
C CYS A 335 -16.56 1.14 22.70
N ARG A 336 -15.33 0.86 23.17
CA ARG A 336 -14.58 -0.37 22.88
C ARG A 336 -14.89 -1.41 23.94
N VAL A 337 -15.48 -2.53 23.54
CA VAL A 337 -15.83 -3.66 24.42
C VAL A 337 -15.05 -4.89 23.97
N ALA A 338 -14.21 -5.44 24.85
CA ALA A 338 -13.48 -6.68 24.60
C ALA A 338 -14.06 -7.81 25.44
N MET A 339 -14.28 -8.97 24.81
CA MET A 339 -14.95 -10.12 25.38
C MET A 339 -14.22 -11.41 25.04
N TYR A 340 -14.29 -12.38 25.95
CA TYR A 340 -14.08 -13.79 25.64
C TYR A 340 -15.44 -14.49 25.51
N VAL A 341 -15.66 -15.27 24.46
CA VAL A 341 -16.89 -16.06 24.28
C VAL A 341 -16.53 -17.53 24.12
N SER A 342 -16.99 -18.37 25.03
CA SER A 342 -16.85 -19.82 24.90
C SER A 342 -17.82 -20.37 23.85
N THR A 343 -17.37 -21.33 23.02
CA THR A 343 -18.27 -22.07 22.10
C THR A 343 -18.15 -23.58 22.21
N SER A 344 -17.26 -24.09 23.08
CA SER A 344 -17.28 -25.48 23.53
C SER A 344 -16.51 -25.60 24.84
N SER A 345 -16.54 -26.77 25.48
CA SER A 345 -15.74 -27.07 26.68
C SER A 345 -14.22 -26.91 26.51
N ARG A 346 -13.72 -26.80 25.27
CA ARG A 346 -12.29 -26.75 24.93
C ARG A 346 -11.94 -25.62 23.96
N SER A 347 -12.80 -24.61 23.78
CA SER A 347 -12.58 -23.60 22.73
C SER A 347 -13.33 -22.28 22.98
N GLY A 348 -12.65 -21.13 22.88
CA GLY A 348 -13.27 -19.77 22.89
C GLY A 348 -12.81 -18.84 21.76
N ILE A 349 -13.51 -17.72 21.56
CA ILE A 349 -13.07 -16.54 20.78
C ILE A 349 -12.70 -15.39 21.69
N THR A 350 -11.75 -14.57 21.26
CA THR A 350 -11.70 -13.14 21.60
C THR A 350 -12.56 -12.41 20.58
N LEU A 351 -13.48 -11.57 21.09
CA LEU A 351 -14.39 -10.73 20.32
C LEU A 351 -14.19 -9.27 20.78
N GLU A 352 -13.97 -8.36 19.84
CA GLU A 352 -14.11 -6.93 20.10
C GLU A 352 -15.33 -6.34 19.39
N ALA A 353 -15.97 -5.38 20.05
CA ALA A 353 -17.05 -4.58 19.52
C ALA A 353 -16.73 -3.09 19.72
N TRP A 354 -16.74 -2.33 18.63
CA TRP A 354 -16.46 -0.89 18.59
C TRP A 354 -17.76 -0.18 18.24
N LEU A 355 -18.38 0.44 19.24
CA LEU A 355 -19.72 1.01 19.18
C LEU A 355 -19.59 2.54 19.12
N PRO A 356 -19.75 3.22 17.96
CA PRO A 356 -19.57 4.67 17.84
C PRO A 356 -20.67 5.48 18.54
N SER A 357 -20.34 6.68 19.01
CA SER A 357 -21.33 7.64 19.53
C SER A 357 -22.28 8.14 18.43
N THR A 358 -21.77 8.26 17.20
CA THR A 358 -22.46 8.68 15.97
C THR A 358 -23.20 7.53 15.26
N TRP A 359 -23.72 6.57 16.01
CA TRP A 359 -24.25 5.32 15.44
C TRP A 359 -25.45 5.51 14.49
N THR A 360 -25.25 5.09 13.24
CA THR A 360 -26.22 5.21 12.14
C THR A 360 -27.42 4.26 12.25
N GLY A 361 -27.40 3.30 13.18
CA GLY A 361 -28.36 2.20 13.25
C GLY A 361 -27.86 0.91 12.59
N ARG A 362 -26.76 0.98 11.82
CA ARG A 362 -26.19 -0.17 11.10
C ARG A 362 -25.28 -1.03 11.98
N PHE A 363 -25.39 -2.34 11.86
CA PHE A 363 -24.45 -3.30 12.45
C PHE A 363 -23.47 -3.79 11.37
N LEU A 364 -22.21 -4.05 11.71
CA LEU A 364 -21.23 -4.63 10.80
C LEU A 364 -20.32 -5.66 11.50
N SER A 365 -19.96 -6.72 10.79
CA SER A 365 -18.86 -7.62 11.18
C SER A 365 -17.71 -7.55 10.19
N THR A 366 -16.48 -7.53 10.71
CA THR A 366 -15.24 -7.66 9.92
C THR A 366 -14.82 -9.13 9.78
N GLY A 367 -13.75 -9.37 9.01
CA GLY A 367 -13.18 -10.70 8.75
C GLY A 367 -11.80 -10.96 9.37
N ASN A 368 -11.05 -11.88 8.75
CA ASN A 368 -9.64 -12.17 9.06
C ASN A 368 -8.83 -12.44 7.78
N GLY A 369 -7.50 -12.37 7.84
CA GLY A 369 -6.59 -12.73 6.75
C GLY A 369 -5.90 -14.10 6.90
N GLY A 370 -5.58 -14.76 5.78
CA GLY A 370 -4.71 -15.94 5.72
C GLY A 370 -5.17 -17.18 6.52
N GLN A 371 -4.34 -17.63 7.46
CA GLN A 371 -4.68 -18.63 8.48
C GLN A 371 -4.62 -18.01 9.89
N SER A 372 -4.79 -16.68 9.98
CA SER A 372 -4.65 -15.95 11.24
C SER A 372 -5.96 -15.86 12.02
N GLY A 373 -5.83 -15.56 13.31
CA GLY A 373 -6.90 -15.12 14.20
C GLY A 373 -6.62 -13.71 14.69
N CYS A 374 -6.04 -12.90 13.82
CA CYS A 374 -5.83 -11.49 14.10
C CYS A 374 -7.15 -10.76 13.84
N ILE A 375 -7.62 -10.02 14.83
CA ILE A 375 -8.70 -9.04 14.62
C ILE A 375 -8.14 -7.96 13.69
N GLN A 376 -8.86 -7.65 12.62
CA GLN A 376 -8.51 -6.57 11.70
C GLN A 376 -8.95 -5.24 12.30
N TYR A 377 -8.13 -4.70 13.20
CA TYR A 377 -8.38 -3.42 13.89
C TYR A 377 -8.45 -2.24 12.91
N GLU A 378 -7.73 -2.33 11.80
CA GLU A 378 -7.80 -1.41 10.66
C GLU A 378 -9.23 -1.33 10.06
N ASP A 379 -9.90 -2.48 9.91
CA ASP A 379 -11.26 -2.55 9.39
C ASP A 379 -12.30 -2.18 10.45
N LEU A 380 -12.04 -2.46 11.74
CA LEU A 380 -12.87 -1.97 12.86
C LEU A 380 -12.82 -0.44 12.97
N GLY A 381 -11.63 0.15 12.90
CA GLY A 381 -11.46 1.60 12.91
C GLY A 381 -12.11 2.27 11.70
N TYR A 382 -11.94 1.69 10.52
CA TYR A 382 -12.59 2.16 9.29
C TYR A 382 -14.13 2.11 9.38
N THR A 383 -14.69 0.97 9.79
CA THR A 383 -16.15 0.80 9.78
C THR A 383 -16.85 1.50 10.94
N SER A 384 -16.22 1.60 12.11
CA SER A 384 -16.75 2.42 13.22
C SER A 384 -16.73 3.92 12.93
N SER A 385 -15.74 4.43 12.18
CA SER A 385 -15.71 5.85 11.76
C SER A 385 -16.82 6.21 10.78
N LEU A 386 -17.30 5.23 10.00
CA LEU A 386 -18.49 5.33 9.15
C LEU A 386 -19.80 5.10 9.92
N GLY A 387 -19.75 5.07 11.26
CA GLY A 387 -20.92 5.02 12.14
C GLY A 387 -21.62 3.67 12.22
N PHE A 388 -20.93 2.56 11.89
CA PHE A 388 -21.42 1.21 12.12
C PHE A 388 -21.07 0.75 13.54
N ALA A 389 -21.96 -0.02 14.18
CA ALA A 389 -21.60 -0.84 15.33
C ALA A 389 -20.80 -2.04 14.82
N ALA A 390 -19.47 -1.96 14.89
CA ALA A 390 -18.55 -2.87 14.23
C ALA A 390 -18.04 -3.96 15.20
N VAL A 391 -17.95 -5.21 14.74
CA VAL A 391 -17.38 -6.31 15.53
C VAL A 391 -16.35 -7.13 14.77
N GLY A 392 -15.36 -7.67 15.48
CA GLY A 392 -14.29 -8.49 14.92
C GLY A 392 -13.85 -9.59 15.90
N VAL A 393 -13.52 -10.76 15.37
CA VAL A 393 -13.17 -11.95 16.17
C VAL A 393 -11.77 -12.47 15.85
N ASN A 394 -11.11 -13.11 16.82
CA ASN A 394 -9.83 -13.80 16.63
C ASN A 394 -9.96 -15.15 15.88
N HIS A 395 -10.97 -15.24 15.03
CA HIS A 395 -11.43 -16.41 14.27
C HIS A 395 -11.82 -17.66 15.10
N GLY A 396 -11.35 -17.85 16.35
CA GLY A 396 -11.75 -18.97 17.23
C GLY A 396 -10.68 -20.01 17.51
N HIS A 397 -9.41 -19.63 17.32
CA HIS A 397 -8.13 -20.32 17.58
C HIS A 397 -7.11 -19.88 16.51
N ASN A 398 -7.39 -18.77 15.81
CA ASN A 398 -7.10 -18.65 14.39
C ASN A 398 -7.93 -19.62 13.49
N GLY A 399 -9.21 -19.92 13.82
CA GLY A 399 -10.10 -20.75 12.95
C GLY A 399 -11.63 -20.78 13.24
N THR A 400 -12.42 -20.28 12.25
CA THR A 400 -13.90 -20.16 12.08
C THR A 400 -14.87 -20.19 13.26
N ARG A 401 -15.26 -18.99 13.75
CA ARG A 401 -16.43 -18.72 14.62
C ARG A 401 -17.13 -17.38 14.39
N LEU A 402 -17.15 -16.89 13.15
CA LEU A 402 -17.76 -15.60 12.78
C LEU A 402 -19.20 -15.45 13.30
N GLN A 403 -20.05 -16.47 13.10
CA GLN A 403 -21.46 -16.44 13.48
C GLN A 403 -21.70 -16.20 14.97
N THR A 404 -20.82 -16.70 15.84
CA THR A 404 -20.89 -16.43 17.29
C THR A 404 -20.61 -14.96 17.57
N GLY A 405 -19.58 -14.39 16.93
CA GLY A 405 -19.23 -12.97 17.04
C GLY A 405 -20.38 -12.07 16.58
N VAL A 406 -21.04 -12.42 15.47
CA VAL A 406 -22.20 -11.68 14.96
C VAL A 406 -23.38 -11.75 15.93
N THR A 407 -23.73 -12.95 16.43
CA THR A 407 -24.84 -13.12 17.38
C THR A 407 -24.63 -12.30 18.66
N VAL A 408 -23.43 -12.38 19.27
CA VAL A 408 -23.09 -11.61 20.47
C VAL A 408 -23.02 -10.11 20.16
N GLY A 409 -22.45 -9.73 19.02
CA GLY A 409 -22.35 -8.34 18.57
C GLY A 409 -23.71 -7.67 18.36
N LYS A 410 -24.65 -8.34 17.70
CA LYS A 410 -26.02 -7.86 17.49
C LYS A 410 -26.75 -7.67 18.82
N ALA A 411 -26.62 -8.63 19.75
CA ALA A 411 -27.21 -8.54 21.08
C ALA A 411 -26.61 -7.39 21.91
N LEU A 412 -25.29 -7.25 21.92
CA LEU A 412 -24.59 -6.13 22.57
C LEU A 412 -25.01 -4.78 22.00
N THR A 413 -25.09 -4.66 20.67
CA THR A 413 -25.55 -3.45 19.97
C THR A 413 -26.95 -3.06 20.43
N GLN A 414 -27.88 -4.01 20.47
CA GLN A 414 -29.25 -3.79 20.94
C GLN A 414 -29.31 -3.35 22.41
N ILE A 415 -28.50 -3.96 23.28
CA ILE A 415 -28.43 -3.62 24.71
C ILE A 415 -27.87 -2.21 24.92
N PHE A 416 -26.76 -1.88 24.27
CA PHE A 416 -26.06 -0.60 24.46
C PHE A 416 -26.87 0.59 23.95
N TYR A 417 -27.36 0.52 22.71
CA TYR A 417 -28.14 1.62 22.12
C TYR A 417 -29.64 1.57 22.44
N LYS A 418 -30.10 0.55 23.17
CA LYS A 418 -31.51 0.34 23.58
C LYS A 418 -32.50 0.23 22.41
N ARG A 419 -32.01 -0.04 21.20
CA ARG A 419 -32.79 -0.28 19.97
C ARG A 419 -32.06 -1.30 19.10
N ALA A 420 -32.80 -2.11 18.34
CA ALA A 420 -32.21 -3.03 17.37
C ALA A 420 -31.45 -2.27 16.26
N HIS A 421 -30.53 -2.95 15.59
CA HIS A 421 -29.93 -2.45 14.35
C HIS A 421 -30.97 -2.50 13.21
N THR A 422 -30.87 -1.57 12.27
CA THR A 422 -31.77 -1.50 11.10
C THR A 422 -31.37 -2.47 10.00
N LYS A 423 -30.05 -2.59 9.76
CA LYS A 423 -29.42 -3.43 8.74
C LYS A 423 -28.08 -3.99 9.23
N SER A 424 -27.74 -5.17 8.74
CA SER A 424 -26.57 -5.97 9.14
C SER A 424 -25.63 -6.16 7.96
N TYR A 425 -24.37 -5.76 8.10
CA TYR A 425 -23.38 -5.78 7.03
C TYR A 425 -22.17 -6.65 7.35
N TYR A 426 -21.50 -7.11 6.30
CA TYR A 426 -20.20 -7.77 6.38
C TYR A 426 -19.17 -7.06 5.50
N LEU A 427 -17.95 -6.91 6.00
CA LEU A 427 -16.79 -6.47 5.23
C LEU A 427 -15.63 -7.43 5.51
N GLY A 428 -15.03 -7.97 4.45
CA GLY A 428 -13.80 -8.74 4.59
C GLY A 428 -13.16 -9.07 3.25
N CYS A 429 -11.84 -9.16 3.23
CA CYS A 429 -11.08 -9.54 2.04
C CYS A 429 -10.31 -10.85 2.27
N SER A 430 -9.88 -11.55 1.22
CA SER A 430 -9.10 -12.79 1.31
C SER A 430 -9.88 -13.89 2.05
N THR A 431 -9.37 -14.34 3.20
CA THR A 431 -10.06 -15.27 4.10
C THR A 431 -11.35 -14.70 4.69
N GLY A 432 -11.43 -13.38 4.90
CA GLY A 432 -12.67 -12.71 5.32
C GLY A 432 -13.77 -12.89 4.29
N SER A 433 -13.47 -12.68 3.01
CA SER A 433 -14.43 -12.94 1.94
C SER A 433 -14.94 -14.38 1.88
N ARG A 434 -14.08 -15.36 2.15
CA ARG A 434 -14.52 -16.75 2.31
C ARG A 434 -15.54 -16.88 3.46
N GLN A 435 -15.30 -16.24 4.60
CA GLN A 435 -16.23 -16.24 5.74
C GLN A 435 -17.57 -15.54 5.41
N GLY A 436 -17.53 -14.40 4.71
CA GLY A 436 -18.74 -13.67 4.29
C GLY A 436 -19.59 -14.49 3.32
N LEU A 437 -18.97 -15.09 2.30
CA LEU A 437 -19.67 -15.96 1.35
C LEU A 437 -20.13 -17.28 2.00
N GLU A 438 -19.38 -17.84 2.94
CA GLU A 438 -19.83 -18.94 3.81
C GLU A 438 -21.10 -18.56 4.58
N SER A 439 -21.17 -17.35 5.15
CA SER A 439 -22.40 -16.84 5.78
C SER A 439 -23.56 -16.74 4.78
N ALA A 440 -23.37 -16.28 3.54
CA ALA A 440 -24.43 -16.30 2.53
C ALA A 440 -24.92 -17.72 2.19
N GLN A 441 -24.01 -18.70 2.16
CA GLN A 441 -24.29 -20.11 1.82
C GLN A 441 -24.89 -20.95 2.96
N VAL A 442 -24.68 -20.55 4.22
CA VAL A 442 -25.01 -21.37 5.41
C VAL A 442 -25.88 -20.64 6.43
N PHE A 443 -25.74 -19.33 6.56
CA PHE A 443 -26.48 -18.48 7.51
C PHE A 443 -27.09 -17.25 6.80
N PRO A 444 -27.97 -17.45 5.81
CA PRO A 444 -28.39 -16.44 4.83
C PRO A 444 -29.05 -15.19 5.45
N GLU A 445 -29.63 -15.30 6.64
CA GLU A 445 -30.29 -14.20 7.37
C GLU A 445 -29.31 -13.35 8.21
N THR A 446 -28.02 -13.69 8.23
CA THR A 446 -27.03 -13.04 9.11
C THR A 446 -26.72 -11.62 8.66
N PHE A 447 -26.66 -11.37 7.35
CA PHE A 447 -26.30 -10.10 6.75
C PHE A 447 -27.29 -9.72 5.63
N ASP A 448 -27.74 -8.48 5.64
CA ASP A 448 -28.45 -7.86 4.52
C ASP A 448 -27.48 -7.47 3.39
N GLY A 449 -26.22 -7.14 3.73
CA GLY A 449 -25.20 -6.74 2.76
C GLY A 449 -23.84 -7.39 3.04
N ILE A 450 -23.20 -7.96 2.02
CA ILE A 450 -21.86 -8.59 2.11
C ILE A 450 -20.92 -7.95 1.09
N LEU A 451 -19.85 -7.32 1.57
CA LEU A 451 -18.72 -6.85 0.76
C LEU A 451 -17.58 -7.88 0.83
N ALA A 452 -17.22 -8.45 -0.30
CA ALA A 452 -16.24 -9.53 -0.40
C ALA A 452 -15.13 -9.27 -1.44
N GLY A 453 -13.93 -8.88 -0.98
CA GLY A 453 -12.72 -8.79 -1.79
C GLY A 453 -11.87 -10.06 -1.91
N ALA A 454 -11.37 -10.35 -3.11
CA ALA A 454 -10.43 -11.45 -3.39
C ALA A 454 -10.75 -12.79 -2.67
N PRO A 455 -11.93 -13.40 -2.88
CA PRO A 455 -12.41 -14.48 -2.03
C PRO A 455 -11.54 -15.74 -2.02
N ALA A 456 -11.00 -16.09 -0.85
CA ALA A 456 -10.29 -17.35 -0.61
C ALA A 456 -11.22 -18.58 -0.46
N ILE A 457 -12.25 -18.62 -1.31
CA ILE A 457 -13.19 -19.73 -1.49
C ILE A 457 -12.59 -20.84 -2.34
N ASP A 458 -13.22 -22.01 -2.32
CA ASP A 458 -12.63 -23.26 -2.77
C ASP A 458 -11.31 -23.57 -2.03
N ARG A 459 -11.36 -23.44 -0.69
CA ARG A 459 -10.18 -23.35 0.16
C ARG A 459 -9.23 -24.55 0.04
N ASN A 460 -9.72 -25.78 -0.05
CA ASN A 460 -8.87 -26.97 -0.14
C ASN A 460 -8.05 -26.95 -1.44
N ARG A 461 -8.70 -26.64 -2.56
CA ARG A 461 -8.08 -26.60 -3.89
C ARG A 461 -7.15 -25.40 -4.02
N LEU A 462 -7.50 -24.25 -3.43
CA LEU A 462 -6.62 -23.06 -3.33
C LEU A 462 -5.32 -23.36 -2.56
N VAL A 463 -5.38 -24.11 -1.46
CA VAL A 463 -4.20 -24.50 -0.68
C VAL A 463 -3.35 -25.52 -1.45
N ALA A 464 -3.98 -26.48 -2.13
CA ALA A 464 -3.28 -27.42 -3.02
C ALA A 464 -2.59 -26.69 -4.19
N TRP A 465 -3.25 -25.72 -4.81
CA TRP A 465 -2.71 -24.89 -5.89
C TRP A 465 -1.51 -24.04 -5.47
N ASN A 466 -1.55 -23.41 -4.29
CA ASN A 466 -0.38 -22.72 -3.73
C ASN A 466 0.80 -23.68 -3.53
N GLY A 467 0.54 -24.96 -3.22
CA GLY A 467 1.55 -26.03 -3.14
C GLY A 467 2.09 -26.51 -4.48
N HIS A 468 1.31 -26.40 -5.55
CA HIS A 468 1.72 -26.85 -6.87
C HIS A 468 2.91 -26.04 -7.43
N PHE A 469 2.98 -24.74 -7.16
CA PHE A 469 4.07 -23.87 -7.63
C PHE A 469 5.45 -24.33 -7.18
N PHE A 470 5.62 -24.82 -5.95
CA PHE A 470 6.91 -25.34 -5.50
C PHE A 470 7.38 -26.55 -6.34
N GLY A 471 6.44 -27.36 -6.84
CA GLY A 471 6.73 -28.47 -7.76
C GLY A 471 7.02 -28.02 -9.20
N ILE A 472 6.57 -26.83 -9.62
CA ILE A 472 6.86 -26.23 -10.93
C ILE A 472 8.21 -25.48 -10.92
N ILE A 473 8.42 -24.63 -9.90
CA ILE A 473 9.56 -23.71 -9.77
C ILE A 473 10.80 -24.43 -9.23
N GLY A 474 10.61 -25.38 -8.31
CA GLY A 474 11.69 -26.04 -7.59
C GLY A 474 12.45 -25.10 -6.65
N THR A 475 13.66 -25.48 -6.23
CA THR A 475 14.48 -24.68 -5.31
C THR A 475 15.49 -23.80 -6.04
N ALA A 476 15.96 -22.72 -5.39
CA ALA A 476 16.95 -21.79 -5.92
C ALA A 476 18.31 -22.41 -6.31
N ASN A 477 18.56 -23.67 -5.92
CA ASN A 477 19.78 -24.41 -6.28
C ASN A 477 19.68 -25.14 -7.64
N LEU A 478 18.51 -25.16 -8.28
CA LEU A 478 18.32 -25.77 -9.60
C LEU A 478 18.81 -24.83 -10.71
N SER A 479 19.46 -25.39 -11.74
CA SER A 479 19.99 -24.63 -12.88
C SER A 479 18.92 -23.90 -13.70
N ASP A 480 17.68 -24.39 -13.69
CA ASP A 480 16.53 -23.80 -14.38
C ASP A 480 15.62 -22.98 -13.45
N PHE A 481 16.04 -22.67 -12.22
CA PHE A 481 15.32 -21.74 -11.36
C PHE A 481 15.22 -20.35 -12.01
N ILE A 482 14.08 -19.68 -11.85
CA ILE A 482 13.84 -18.34 -12.40
C ILE A 482 13.99 -17.32 -11.28
N SER A 483 15.05 -16.52 -11.33
CA SER A 483 15.33 -15.47 -10.35
C SER A 483 14.32 -14.32 -10.44
N ALA A 484 14.18 -13.53 -9.37
CA ALA A 484 13.29 -12.35 -9.35
C ALA A 484 13.58 -11.35 -10.48
N ALA A 485 14.87 -11.15 -10.84
CA ALA A 485 15.25 -10.30 -11.97
C ALA A 485 14.80 -10.86 -13.34
N LEU A 486 14.77 -12.19 -13.48
CA LEU A 486 14.26 -12.85 -14.68
C LEU A 486 12.73 -12.84 -14.70
N TRP A 487 12.05 -12.95 -13.55
CA TRP A 487 10.61 -12.69 -13.43
C TRP A 487 10.22 -11.26 -13.79
N ASN A 488 11.04 -10.25 -13.47
CA ASN A 488 10.83 -8.89 -13.96
C ASN A 488 10.95 -8.79 -15.50
N THR A 489 11.89 -9.53 -16.11
CA THR A 489 11.99 -9.63 -17.57
C THR A 489 10.76 -10.32 -18.18
N ILE A 490 10.26 -11.37 -17.54
CA ILE A 490 9.02 -12.06 -17.94
C ILE A 490 7.82 -11.11 -17.84
N HIS A 491 7.68 -10.36 -16.75
CA HIS A 491 6.60 -9.39 -16.54
C HIS A 491 6.57 -8.32 -17.65
N ILE A 492 7.73 -7.76 -18.02
CA ILE A 492 7.85 -6.79 -19.11
C ILE A 492 7.39 -7.39 -20.44
N GLU A 493 7.76 -8.64 -20.75
CA GLU A 493 7.28 -9.32 -21.96
C GLU A 493 5.78 -9.67 -21.90
N VAL A 494 5.26 -10.03 -20.72
CA VAL A 494 3.82 -10.26 -20.50
C VAL A 494 3.04 -8.98 -20.79
N LEU A 495 3.45 -7.83 -20.25
CA LEU A 495 2.86 -6.53 -20.58
C LEU A 495 2.99 -6.22 -22.08
N ARG A 496 4.16 -6.42 -22.68
CA ARG A 496 4.39 -6.23 -24.13
C ARG A 496 3.48 -7.11 -25.02
N GLN A 497 2.96 -8.22 -24.51
CA GLN A 497 2.00 -9.09 -25.20
C GLN A 497 0.53 -8.79 -24.84
N CYS A 498 0.25 -8.13 -23.71
CA CYS A 498 -1.08 -8.13 -23.09
C CYS A 498 -1.66 -6.79 -22.63
N ASP A 499 -0.83 -5.77 -22.35
CA ASP A 499 -1.24 -4.42 -21.93
C ASP A 499 -2.23 -3.83 -22.97
N GLY A 500 -1.77 -3.73 -24.23
CA GLY A 500 -2.56 -3.28 -25.38
C GLY A 500 -3.80 -4.10 -25.79
N LEU A 501 -4.25 -5.11 -25.03
CA LEU A 501 -5.41 -5.95 -25.40
C LEU A 501 -6.76 -5.28 -25.11
N ASP A 502 -6.84 -4.39 -24.12
CA ASP A 502 -8.04 -3.57 -23.85
C ASP A 502 -8.10 -2.28 -24.68
N GLY A 503 -7.01 -1.94 -25.39
CA GLY A 503 -6.89 -0.78 -26.26
C GLY A 503 -6.12 0.40 -25.67
N VAL A 504 -5.65 0.29 -24.42
CA VAL A 504 -4.74 1.24 -23.76
C VAL A 504 -3.38 0.56 -23.56
N VAL A 505 -2.30 1.35 -23.43
CA VAL A 505 -0.97 0.85 -23.04
C VAL A 505 -0.53 1.71 -21.87
N ASP A 506 -0.73 1.23 -20.65
CA ASP A 506 -0.42 1.97 -19.42
C ASP A 506 0.15 1.12 -18.28
N GLY A 507 0.61 -0.10 -18.59
CA GLY A 507 1.23 -1.03 -17.64
C GLY A 507 0.23 -1.88 -16.86
N ILE A 508 -1.04 -1.86 -17.26
CA ILE A 508 -2.13 -2.60 -16.62
C ILE A 508 -2.66 -3.65 -17.62
N ILE A 509 -3.04 -4.81 -17.11
CA ILE A 509 -3.82 -5.79 -17.89
C ILE A 509 -5.23 -5.73 -17.34
N GLU A 510 -6.13 -5.00 -18.01
CA GLU A 510 -7.48 -4.73 -17.48
C GLU A 510 -8.33 -6.03 -17.44
N ASP A 511 -8.15 -6.92 -18.41
CA ASP A 511 -8.77 -8.25 -18.45
C ASP A 511 -7.75 -9.37 -18.75
N PRO A 512 -7.14 -10.00 -17.72
CA PRO A 512 -6.14 -11.04 -17.91
C PRO A 512 -6.73 -12.40 -18.35
N SER A 513 -8.04 -12.49 -18.62
CA SER A 513 -8.60 -13.65 -19.34
C SER A 513 -8.22 -13.65 -20.83
N LEU A 514 -8.03 -12.46 -21.41
CA LEU A 514 -7.58 -12.27 -22.80
C LEU A 514 -6.08 -12.55 -22.95
N CYS A 515 -5.29 -12.23 -21.91
CA CYS A 515 -3.85 -12.42 -21.90
C CYS A 515 -3.46 -13.91 -21.92
N ASN A 516 -2.69 -14.33 -22.92
CA ASN A 516 -2.20 -15.70 -23.08
C ASN A 516 -0.71 -15.69 -23.49
N PRO A 517 0.18 -15.31 -22.56
CA PRO A 517 1.54 -14.94 -22.88
C PRO A 517 2.36 -16.14 -23.38
N ARG A 518 3.23 -15.87 -24.33
CA ARG A 518 4.10 -16.84 -25.02
C ARG A 518 5.54 -16.68 -24.51
N PRO A 519 5.99 -17.47 -23.52
CA PRO A 519 7.35 -17.35 -22.98
C PRO A 519 8.43 -17.73 -24.00
N GLU A 520 8.06 -18.41 -25.10
CA GLU A 520 8.98 -18.69 -26.20
C GLU A 520 9.58 -17.42 -26.84
N ALA A 521 8.92 -16.27 -26.71
CA ALA A 521 9.43 -14.98 -27.17
C ALA A 521 10.76 -14.57 -26.49
N LEU A 522 10.97 -15.04 -25.25
CA LEU A 522 12.19 -14.78 -24.46
C LEU A 522 13.25 -15.87 -24.57
N LEU A 523 13.13 -16.87 -25.45
CA LEU A 523 14.15 -17.92 -25.56
C LEU A 523 15.53 -17.36 -25.92
N CYS A 524 16.55 -17.78 -25.17
CA CYS A 524 17.93 -17.35 -25.39
C CYS A 524 18.42 -17.66 -26.81
N LYS A 525 19.12 -16.70 -27.42
CA LYS A 525 19.68 -16.82 -28.78
C LYS A 525 21.18 -17.15 -28.69
N PRO A 526 21.81 -17.78 -29.70
CA PRO A 526 23.22 -18.23 -29.63
C PRO A 526 24.30 -17.15 -29.38
N ARG A 527 23.93 -15.88 -29.23
CA ARG A 527 24.81 -14.75 -28.87
C ARG A 527 24.21 -13.81 -27.82
N ASN A 528 23.07 -14.15 -27.22
CA ASN A 528 22.49 -13.41 -26.12
C ASN A 528 21.90 -14.39 -25.08
N SER A 529 22.58 -14.48 -23.95
CA SER A 529 22.26 -15.34 -22.80
C SER A 529 21.92 -14.54 -21.54
N ILE A 530 21.66 -13.23 -21.67
CA ILE A 530 21.32 -12.33 -20.57
C ILE A 530 19.87 -11.87 -20.77
N ASN A 531 19.07 -11.89 -19.70
CA ASN A 531 17.65 -11.53 -19.70
C ASN A 531 16.82 -12.33 -20.73
N CYS A 532 17.02 -13.65 -20.74
CA CYS A 532 16.32 -14.60 -21.61
C CYS A 532 16.12 -15.94 -20.88
N LEU A 533 15.21 -16.78 -21.39
CA LEU A 533 14.84 -18.06 -20.79
C LEU A 533 15.56 -19.23 -21.48
N THR A 534 15.97 -20.23 -20.70
CA THR A 534 16.21 -21.58 -21.21
C THR A 534 14.88 -22.21 -21.69
N PRO A 535 14.89 -23.25 -22.54
CA PRO A 535 13.68 -23.99 -22.89
C PRO A 535 12.92 -24.53 -21.67
N ASN A 536 13.64 -24.96 -20.62
CA ASN A 536 13.05 -25.43 -19.37
C ASN A 536 12.42 -24.28 -18.59
N GLN A 537 13.10 -23.13 -18.46
CA GLN A 537 12.53 -21.93 -17.84
C GLN A 537 11.27 -21.45 -18.59
N ALA A 538 11.27 -21.47 -19.93
CA ALA A 538 10.07 -21.14 -20.70
C ALA A 538 8.90 -22.12 -20.43
N GLN A 539 9.20 -23.41 -20.23
CA GLN A 539 8.19 -24.40 -19.82
C GLN A 539 7.70 -24.18 -18.37
N ILE A 540 8.57 -23.75 -17.45
CA ILE A 540 8.20 -23.37 -16.08
C ILE A 540 7.21 -22.19 -16.11
N VAL A 541 7.50 -21.12 -16.86
CA VAL A 541 6.58 -19.97 -17.04
C VAL A 541 5.25 -20.41 -17.67
N ARG A 542 5.30 -21.29 -18.68
CA ARG A 542 4.10 -21.87 -19.30
C ARG A 542 3.24 -22.64 -18.30
N ASN A 543 3.86 -23.40 -17.40
CA ASN A 543 3.15 -24.16 -16.36
C ASN A 543 2.53 -23.24 -15.29
N VAL A 544 3.21 -22.15 -14.91
CA VAL A 544 2.68 -21.13 -13.98
C VAL A 544 1.38 -20.50 -14.49
N PHE A 545 1.28 -20.22 -15.80
CA PHE A 545 0.08 -19.68 -16.45
C PHE A 545 -0.86 -20.77 -17.02
N SER A 546 -0.74 -22.01 -16.56
CA SER A 546 -1.65 -23.11 -16.90
C SER A 546 -2.53 -23.49 -15.72
N ASP A 547 -3.71 -24.04 -16.00
CA ASP A 547 -4.59 -24.59 -14.96
C ASP A 547 -3.92 -25.75 -14.23
N TYR A 548 -4.15 -25.86 -12.92
CA TYR A 548 -3.74 -27.04 -12.16
C TYR A 548 -4.78 -28.15 -12.38
N ILE A 549 -4.39 -29.19 -13.11
CA ILE A 549 -5.24 -30.31 -13.53
C ILE A 549 -4.80 -31.60 -12.82
N ALA A 550 -5.77 -32.42 -12.38
CA ALA A 550 -5.53 -33.72 -11.77
C ALA A 550 -5.24 -34.83 -12.82
N GLU A 551 -4.78 -36.00 -12.37
CA GLU A 551 -4.49 -37.14 -13.26
C GLU A 551 -5.71 -37.62 -14.07
N ASP A 552 -6.91 -37.49 -13.51
CA ASP A 552 -8.20 -37.80 -14.17
C ASP A 552 -8.67 -36.72 -15.15
N ARG A 553 -7.85 -35.67 -15.35
CA ARG A 553 -8.12 -34.45 -16.15
C ARG A 553 -9.19 -33.52 -15.57
N SER A 554 -9.63 -33.72 -14.32
CA SER A 554 -10.46 -32.73 -13.63
C SER A 554 -9.66 -31.49 -13.27
N LEU A 555 -10.28 -30.32 -13.37
CA LEU A 555 -9.69 -29.07 -12.88
C LEU A 555 -9.54 -29.17 -11.36
N ILE A 556 -8.31 -29.02 -10.83
CA ILE A 556 -8.08 -28.77 -9.41
C ILE A 556 -8.37 -27.29 -9.14
N PHE A 557 -7.63 -26.39 -9.80
CA PHE A 557 -7.75 -24.95 -9.60
C PHE A 557 -7.28 -24.18 -10.86
N PRO A 558 -7.89 -23.03 -11.22
CA PRO A 558 -7.49 -22.30 -12.42
C PRO A 558 -6.05 -21.74 -12.32
N ARG A 559 -5.49 -21.39 -13.49
CA ARG A 559 -4.16 -20.77 -13.63
C ARG A 559 -3.97 -19.53 -12.76
N LEU A 560 -2.71 -19.17 -12.46
CA LEU A 560 -2.42 -17.79 -12.08
C LEU A 560 -2.70 -16.87 -13.27
N GLN A 561 -3.39 -15.76 -13.05
CA GLN A 561 -3.58 -14.77 -14.12
C GLN A 561 -2.28 -13.97 -14.38
N PRO A 562 -1.90 -13.72 -15.64
CA PRO A 562 -0.74 -12.89 -15.97
C PRO A 562 -0.87 -11.46 -15.41
N GLY A 563 0.27 -10.83 -15.11
CA GLY A 563 0.38 -9.51 -14.47
C GLY A 563 0.63 -9.55 -12.96
N ALA A 564 0.57 -10.73 -12.32
CA ALA A 564 0.84 -10.92 -10.89
C ALA A 564 2.29 -11.34 -10.57
N GLU A 565 3.19 -11.35 -11.56
CA GLU A 565 4.50 -11.98 -11.44
C GLU A 565 5.37 -11.34 -10.35
N LEU A 566 5.40 -10.01 -10.33
CA LEU A 566 6.26 -9.22 -9.42
C LEU A 566 5.90 -9.40 -7.94
N THR A 567 4.63 -9.67 -7.62
CA THR A 567 4.20 -9.92 -6.24
C THR A 567 4.34 -11.40 -5.87
N SER A 568 4.21 -12.33 -6.83
CA SER A 568 4.44 -13.77 -6.63
C SER A 568 5.90 -14.16 -6.37
N VAL A 569 6.90 -13.35 -6.73
CA VAL A 569 8.33 -13.66 -6.42
C VAL A 569 8.61 -13.80 -4.92
N SER A 570 7.80 -13.16 -4.07
CA SER A 570 7.94 -13.17 -2.61
C SER A 570 7.29 -14.38 -1.92
N ASP A 571 6.48 -15.18 -2.64
CA ASP A 571 5.77 -16.35 -2.11
C ASP A 571 5.85 -17.53 -3.09
N GLN A 572 4.96 -17.60 -4.09
CA GLN A 572 4.86 -18.79 -4.95
C GLN A 572 6.11 -19.07 -5.79
N PHE A 573 6.86 -18.04 -6.21
CA PHE A 573 8.07 -18.21 -7.03
C PHE A 573 9.38 -18.05 -6.22
N SER A 574 9.30 -17.96 -4.90
CA SER A 574 10.46 -17.77 -4.01
C SER A 574 11.45 -18.94 -4.01
N GLY A 575 11.07 -20.11 -4.54
CA GLY A 575 11.83 -21.35 -4.45
C GLY A 575 11.74 -22.03 -3.09
N MET A 576 10.78 -21.61 -2.25
CA MET A 576 10.42 -22.21 -0.97
C MET A 576 8.96 -22.69 -1.00
N PRO A 577 8.56 -23.70 -0.20
CA PRO A 577 7.14 -24.05 -0.06
C PRO A 577 6.35 -22.86 0.50
N SER A 578 5.24 -22.49 -0.16
CA SER A 578 4.40 -21.38 0.30
C SER A 578 3.95 -21.55 1.75
N LYS A 579 4.00 -20.43 2.49
CA LYS A 579 3.62 -20.33 3.90
C LYS A 579 2.21 -20.83 4.21
N TYR A 580 1.31 -20.84 3.22
CA TYR A 580 -0.07 -21.31 3.37
C TYR A 580 -0.23 -22.85 3.34
N ILE A 581 0.80 -23.59 2.92
CA ILE A 581 0.75 -25.06 2.80
C ILE A 581 1.11 -25.73 4.14
N GLY A 582 2.19 -25.23 4.76
CA GLY A 582 2.91 -25.92 5.83
C GLY A 582 2.00 -26.35 6.98
N ASP A 583 1.25 -25.41 7.55
CA ASP A 583 0.40 -25.67 8.71
C ASP A 583 -0.88 -26.44 8.38
N TRP A 584 -1.50 -26.17 7.22
CA TRP A 584 -2.72 -26.88 6.79
C TRP A 584 -2.46 -28.38 6.61
N PHE A 585 -1.41 -28.73 5.86
CA PHE A 585 -1.08 -30.13 5.62
C PHE A 585 -0.48 -30.82 6.86
N LYS A 586 0.23 -30.08 7.73
CA LYS A 586 0.84 -30.63 8.95
C LYS A 586 -0.17 -30.89 10.08
N TYR A 587 -1.17 -30.02 10.25
CA TYR A 587 -2.07 -30.04 11.42
C TYR A 587 -3.54 -30.40 11.10
N VAL A 588 -3.95 -30.41 9.83
CA VAL A 588 -5.33 -30.74 9.43
C VAL A 588 -5.37 -31.97 8.52
N VAL A 589 -4.56 -32.00 7.47
CA VAL A 589 -4.58 -33.09 6.48
C VAL A 589 -3.71 -34.28 6.92
N PHE A 590 -2.64 -34.04 7.68
CA PHE A 590 -1.65 -35.04 8.16
C PHE A 590 -0.92 -35.87 7.08
N ASN A 591 -1.22 -35.67 5.80
CA ASN A 591 -0.54 -36.29 4.66
C ASN A 591 -0.24 -35.23 3.59
N ILE A 592 1.03 -34.83 3.48
CA ILE A 592 1.50 -33.67 2.69
C ILE A 592 1.38 -33.84 1.16
N LYS A 593 1.09 -35.06 0.66
CA LYS A 593 1.30 -35.40 -0.76
C LYS A 593 0.06 -35.50 -1.65
N ASP A 594 -1.16 -35.34 -1.12
CA ASP A 594 -2.37 -35.56 -1.93
C ASP A 594 -3.40 -34.42 -1.81
N ALA A 595 -3.52 -33.65 -2.90
CA ALA A 595 -4.55 -32.63 -3.09
C ALA A 595 -5.96 -33.25 -3.05
N THR A 596 -6.14 -34.42 -3.66
CA THR A 596 -7.41 -35.18 -3.72
C THR A 596 -7.90 -35.53 -2.32
N TYR A 597 -6.99 -35.99 -1.46
CA TYR A 597 -7.31 -36.28 -0.06
C TYR A 597 -7.69 -35.02 0.73
N SER A 598 -6.99 -33.88 0.56
CA SER A 598 -7.40 -32.62 1.21
C SER A 598 -8.76 -32.12 0.73
N ILE A 599 -9.12 -32.34 -0.54
CA ILE A 599 -10.43 -32.01 -1.11
C ILE A 599 -11.50 -32.94 -0.52
N ALA A 600 -11.24 -34.25 -0.45
CA ALA A 600 -12.17 -35.23 0.09
C ALA A 600 -12.43 -35.06 1.60
N LEU A 601 -11.44 -34.58 2.36
CA LEU A 601 -11.56 -34.37 3.81
C LEU A 601 -12.52 -33.22 4.18
N ASN A 602 -12.52 -32.13 3.39
CA ASN A 602 -13.32 -30.91 3.52
C ASN A 602 -13.88 -30.62 4.94
N PRO A 603 -13.01 -30.38 5.93
CA PRO A 603 -13.42 -30.30 7.32
C PRO A 603 -14.38 -29.11 7.52
N ALA A 604 -15.54 -29.38 8.11
CA ALA A 604 -16.62 -28.42 8.34
C ALA A 604 -17.09 -27.65 7.08
N ASN A 605 -16.92 -28.21 5.86
CA ASN A 605 -17.25 -27.56 4.59
C ASN A 605 -16.47 -26.25 4.35
N ILE A 606 -15.21 -26.18 4.82
CA ILE A 606 -14.35 -25.00 4.68
C ILE A 606 -14.14 -24.52 3.24
N GLU A 607 -14.36 -25.37 2.22
CA GLU A 607 -14.34 -24.95 0.81
C GLU A 607 -15.21 -23.74 0.53
N SER A 608 -16.39 -23.63 1.16
CA SER A 608 -17.27 -22.45 1.01
C SER A 608 -17.59 -22.13 -0.46
N PHE A 609 -17.86 -23.18 -1.26
CA PHE A 609 -18.02 -23.08 -2.71
C PHE A 609 -19.42 -23.52 -3.20
N LYS A 610 -20.48 -23.39 -2.37
CA LYS A 610 -21.84 -23.76 -2.79
C LYS A 610 -22.42 -22.72 -3.75
N GLY A 611 -22.80 -23.13 -4.96
CA GLY A 611 -23.42 -22.24 -5.95
C GLY A 611 -24.87 -21.84 -5.65
N ASN A 612 -25.62 -22.57 -4.81
CA ASN A 612 -27.01 -22.24 -4.52
C ASN A 612 -27.13 -21.18 -3.40
N LEU A 613 -27.42 -19.93 -3.79
CA LEU A 613 -27.65 -18.80 -2.89
C LEU A 613 -29.14 -18.42 -2.76
N SER A 614 -30.08 -19.32 -3.10
CA SER A 614 -31.52 -19.01 -3.16
C SER A 614 -32.08 -18.47 -1.83
N ALA A 615 -31.64 -18.99 -0.69
CA ALA A 615 -32.10 -18.53 0.62
C ALA A 615 -31.60 -17.10 0.95
N PHE A 616 -30.37 -16.76 0.55
CA PHE A 616 -29.81 -15.41 0.69
C PHE A 616 -30.56 -14.40 -0.21
N ARG A 617 -30.84 -14.78 -1.46
CA ARG A 617 -31.70 -13.98 -2.37
C ARG A 617 -33.11 -13.80 -1.81
N ALA A 618 -33.73 -14.86 -1.28
CA ALA A 618 -35.09 -14.84 -0.75
C ALA A 618 -35.24 -13.96 0.51
N HIS A 619 -34.20 -13.87 1.35
CA HIS A 619 -34.14 -12.91 2.47
C HIS A 619 -33.88 -11.45 2.00
N GLY A 620 -33.60 -11.24 0.70
CA GLY A 620 -33.29 -9.93 0.12
C GLY A 620 -31.84 -9.48 0.28
N GLY A 621 -30.95 -10.39 0.72
CA GLY A 621 -29.53 -10.10 0.92
C GLY A 621 -28.81 -9.71 -0.37
N LYS A 622 -27.86 -8.78 -0.28
CA LYS A 622 -27.04 -8.27 -1.39
C LYS A 622 -25.56 -8.60 -1.17
N ALA A 623 -24.89 -9.10 -2.20
CA ALA A 623 -23.46 -9.40 -2.19
C ALA A 623 -22.74 -8.63 -3.30
N LEU A 624 -21.77 -7.82 -2.90
CA LEU A 624 -20.84 -7.10 -3.77
C LEU A 624 -19.48 -7.78 -3.65
N ILE A 625 -19.09 -8.53 -4.68
CA ILE A 625 -17.79 -9.17 -4.77
C ILE A 625 -16.86 -8.30 -5.62
N TYR A 626 -15.60 -8.14 -5.20
CA TYR A 626 -14.55 -7.58 -6.06
C TYR A 626 -13.30 -8.47 -6.06
N HIS A 627 -12.51 -8.41 -7.12
CA HIS A 627 -11.21 -9.08 -7.18
C HIS A 627 -10.21 -8.25 -8.00
N GLY A 628 -9.03 -8.02 -7.44
CA GLY A 628 -7.92 -7.41 -8.16
C GLY A 628 -7.42 -8.33 -9.27
N GLN A 629 -7.15 -7.78 -10.46
CA GLN A 629 -6.71 -8.57 -11.61
C GLN A 629 -5.20 -8.88 -11.62
N GLN A 630 -4.44 -8.39 -10.63
CA GLN A 630 -3.02 -8.71 -10.40
C GLN A 630 -2.80 -9.34 -9.01
N ASP A 631 -3.79 -10.10 -8.53
CA ASP A 631 -3.73 -10.81 -7.24
C ASP A 631 -2.83 -12.06 -7.32
N SER A 632 -1.69 -12.03 -6.62
CA SER A 632 -0.76 -13.16 -6.53
C SER A 632 -1.17 -14.22 -5.50
N THR A 633 -2.06 -13.90 -4.55
CA THR A 633 -2.34 -14.76 -3.39
C THR A 633 -3.55 -15.66 -3.63
N VAL A 634 -4.58 -15.12 -4.27
CA VAL A 634 -5.76 -15.85 -4.73
C VAL A 634 -5.97 -15.48 -6.19
N THR A 635 -5.93 -16.45 -7.09
CA THR A 635 -6.06 -16.14 -8.53
C THR A 635 -7.45 -15.59 -8.87
N SER A 636 -7.51 -14.47 -9.59
CA SER A 636 -8.77 -13.78 -9.94
C SER A 636 -9.77 -14.65 -10.75
N PRO A 637 -9.32 -15.55 -11.65
CA PRO A 637 -10.21 -16.48 -12.36
C PRO A 637 -11.03 -17.41 -11.44
N ASN A 638 -10.59 -17.69 -10.20
CA ASN A 638 -11.40 -18.51 -9.28
C ASN A 638 -12.71 -17.81 -8.87
N THR A 639 -12.73 -16.47 -8.85
CA THR A 639 -13.96 -15.71 -8.55
C THR A 639 -14.89 -15.64 -9.75
N ALA A 640 -14.35 -15.51 -10.96
CA ALA A 640 -15.14 -15.69 -12.18
C ALA A 640 -15.76 -17.10 -12.22
N ARG A 641 -14.97 -18.14 -11.93
CA ARG A 641 -15.42 -19.55 -11.83
C ARG A 641 -16.53 -19.74 -10.77
N TYR A 642 -16.51 -18.98 -9.67
CA TYR A 642 -17.56 -19.03 -8.65
C TYR A 642 -18.84 -18.30 -9.09
N TYR A 643 -18.73 -17.12 -9.70
CA TYR A 643 -19.88 -16.40 -10.25
C TYR A 643 -20.63 -17.26 -11.30
N ASP A 644 -19.87 -17.86 -12.21
CA ASP A 644 -20.30 -18.89 -13.15
C ASP A 644 -20.97 -20.09 -12.47
N HIS A 645 -20.40 -20.58 -11.37
CA HIS A 645 -20.96 -21.71 -10.62
C HIS A 645 -22.30 -21.34 -9.97
N VAL A 646 -22.43 -20.13 -9.41
CA VAL A 646 -23.68 -19.61 -8.85
C VAL A 646 -24.75 -19.51 -9.94
N SER A 647 -24.43 -18.87 -11.07
CA SER A 647 -25.30 -18.76 -12.26
C SER A 647 -25.86 -20.13 -12.69
N ARG A 648 -24.98 -21.10 -12.97
CA ARG A 648 -25.37 -22.44 -13.43
C ARG A 648 -26.11 -23.27 -12.38
N THR A 649 -25.84 -23.04 -11.09
CA THR A 649 -26.49 -23.81 -10.01
C THR A 649 -27.89 -23.29 -9.69
N MET A 650 -28.11 -21.99 -9.85
CA MET A 650 -29.41 -21.35 -9.60
C MET A 650 -30.29 -21.23 -10.87
N ASP A 651 -29.74 -21.58 -12.04
CA ASP A 651 -30.35 -21.36 -13.36
C ASP A 651 -30.72 -19.89 -13.60
N LEU A 652 -29.76 -18.99 -13.32
CA LEU A 652 -29.89 -17.55 -13.43
C LEU A 652 -28.82 -16.98 -14.37
N ASP A 653 -29.23 -16.16 -15.33
CA ASP A 653 -28.31 -15.35 -16.13
C ASP A 653 -27.70 -14.20 -15.29
N SER A 654 -26.72 -13.48 -15.85
CA SER A 654 -26.06 -12.38 -15.15
C SER A 654 -27.05 -11.29 -14.72
N SER A 655 -28.01 -10.94 -15.58
CA SER A 655 -29.03 -9.91 -15.27
C SER A 655 -29.93 -10.31 -14.10
N SER A 656 -30.19 -11.61 -13.94
CA SER A 656 -30.95 -12.19 -12.83
C SER A 656 -30.11 -12.36 -11.55
N LEU A 657 -28.78 -12.45 -11.68
CA LEU A 657 -27.86 -12.36 -10.55
C LEU A 657 -27.69 -10.91 -10.09
N ASP A 658 -27.69 -9.94 -11.00
CA ASP A 658 -27.48 -8.51 -10.71
C ASP A 658 -28.53 -7.91 -9.76
N ASP A 659 -29.66 -8.59 -9.54
CA ASP A 659 -30.62 -8.35 -8.46
C ASP A 659 -29.98 -8.37 -7.05
N PHE A 660 -28.99 -9.25 -6.82
CA PHE A 660 -28.52 -9.59 -5.48
C PHE A 660 -27.03 -10.00 -5.37
N PHE A 661 -26.34 -10.27 -6.47
CA PHE A 661 -25.00 -10.85 -6.50
C PHE A 661 -24.20 -10.29 -7.68
N ARG A 662 -23.38 -9.26 -7.43
CA ARG A 662 -22.58 -8.56 -8.45
C ARG A 662 -21.08 -8.78 -8.24
N TYR A 663 -20.34 -8.97 -9.33
CA TYR A 663 -18.89 -9.20 -9.32
C TYR A 663 -18.14 -8.14 -10.13
N PHE A 664 -17.22 -7.43 -9.48
CA PHE A 664 -16.39 -6.38 -10.07
C PHE A 664 -14.93 -6.83 -10.21
N ARG A 665 -14.41 -6.72 -11.42
CA ARG A 665 -13.00 -6.95 -11.74
C ARG A 665 -12.27 -5.61 -11.64
N ILE A 666 -11.23 -5.53 -10.82
CA ILE A 666 -10.50 -4.28 -10.59
C ILE A 666 -9.14 -4.35 -11.28
N GLY A 667 -9.00 -3.60 -12.38
CA GLY A 667 -7.78 -3.47 -13.15
C GLY A 667 -6.59 -2.98 -12.32
N GLY A 668 -5.44 -3.60 -12.51
CA GLY A 668 -4.17 -3.23 -11.87
C GLY A 668 -4.17 -3.30 -10.33
N MET A 669 -5.14 -3.97 -9.71
CA MET A 669 -5.22 -4.14 -8.27
C MET A 669 -4.59 -5.49 -7.84
N SER A 670 -3.75 -5.44 -6.81
CA SER A 670 -3.13 -6.61 -6.16
C SER A 670 -4.05 -7.24 -5.09
N HIS A 671 -3.52 -8.14 -4.25
CA HIS A 671 -4.31 -8.80 -3.21
C HIS A 671 -4.89 -7.81 -2.19
N CYS A 672 -6.22 -7.65 -2.19
CA CYS A 672 -7.02 -6.76 -1.32
C CYS A 672 -6.79 -5.25 -1.42
N SER A 673 -5.58 -4.82 -1.77
CA SER A 673 -5.14 -3.42 -1.86
C SER A 673 -3.82 -3.34 -2.63
N GLY A 674 -3.40 -2.13 -2.99
CA GLY A 674 -2.17 -1.92 -3.76
C GLY A 674 -2.27 -2.39 -5.22
N GLY A 675 -1.12 -2.37 -5.88
CA GLY A 675 -1.00 -2.55 -7.33
C GLY A 675 -0.92 -1.22 -8.10
N PRO A 676 -0.48 -1.24 -9.37
CA PRO A 676 -0.30 -0.05 -10.22
C PRO A 676 -1.59 0.64 -10.64
N GLY A 677 -2.74 -0.04 -10.58
CA GLY A 677 -4.03 0.44 -11.08
C GLY A 677 -4.86 1.24 -10.09
N ALA A 678 -6.13 1.44 -10.45
CA ALA A 678 -7.10 2.22 -9.67
C ALA A 678 -7.70 1.41 -8.51
N TRP A 679 -6.86 0.93 -7.59
CA TRP A 679 -7.26 -0.04 -6.55
C TRP A 679 -8.02 0.55 -5.35
N ARG A 680 -8.02 1.88 -5.16
CA ARG A 680 -8.69 2.52 -4.01
C ARG A 680 -10.18 2.69 -4.30
N ILE A 681 -10.96 1.66 -3.95
CA ILE A 681 -12.40 1.55 -4.23
C ILE A 681 -13.26 1.75 -2.98
N GLY A 682 -12.69 2.15 -1.84
CA GLY A 682 -13.37 2.29 -0.54
C GLY A 682 -13.53 0.99 0.24
N GLN A 683 -12.72 -0.03 -0.05
CA GLN A 683 -12.76 -1.34 0.61
C GLN A 683 -12.10 -1.39 1.99
N THR A 684 -11.23 -0.42 2.30
CA THR A 684 -10.56 -0.20 3.60
C THR A 684 -10.37 1.30 3.81
N ALA A 685 -9.88 1.74 4.98
CA ALA A 685 -9.53 3.15 5.21
C ALA A 685 -8.55 3.70 4.17
N LEU A 686 -7.49 2.95 3.84
CA LEU A 686 -6.54 3.32 2.78
C LEU A 686 -7.19 3.31 1.40
N GLY A 687 -8.08 2.33 1.16
CA GLY A 687 -8.86 2.24 -0.07
C GLY A 687 -9.88 3.37 -0.24
N ALA A 688 -10.22 4.13 0.80
CA ALA A 688 -11.12 5.28 0.71
C ALA A 688 -10.39 6.61 0.40
N LEU A 689 -9.05 6.64 0.46
CA LEU A 689 -8.27 7.87 0.27
C LEU A 689 -8.26 8.36 -1.18
N GLY A 690 -8.70 9.60 -1.38
CA GLY A 690 -8.74 10.27 -2.70
C GLY A 690 -10.04 10.07 -3.46
N GLY A 691 -10.99 9.29 -2.93
CA GLY A 691 -12.37 9.28 -3.42
C GLY A 691 -13.18 10.48 -2.90
N GLU A 692 -14.20 10.88 -3.66
CA GLU A 692 -15.17 11.92 -3.28
C GLU A 692 -16.03 11.51 -2.06
N GLY A 693 -16.03 10.22 -1.73
CA GLY A 693 -16.86 9.63 -0.68
C GLY A 693 -18.24 9.20 -1.21
N GLY A 694 -19.03 8.57 -0.33
CA GLY A 694 -20.34 8.04 -0.71
C GLY A 694 -20.28 6.92 -1.76
N ALA A 695 -21.45 6.51 -2.26
CA ALA A 695 -21.58 5.31 -3.11
C ALA A 695 -20.81 5.40 -4.45
N GLY A 696 -20.59 6.60 -4.98
CA GLY A 696 -19.92 6.79 -6.28
C GLY A 696 -18.43 6.46 -6.31
N SER A 697 -17.75 6.43 -5.15
CA SER A 697 -16.31 6.11 -5.04
C SER A 697 -15.97 5.25 -3.82
N ASN A 698 -16.95 4.54 -3.26
CA ASN A 698 -16.75 3.71 -2.07
C ASN A 698 -17.68 2.49 -2.06
N VAL A 699 -17.12 1.29 -2.18
CA VAL A 699 -17.87 0.02 -2.28
C VAL A 699 -18.69 -0.31 -1.04
N LEU A 700 -18.25 0.08 0.16
CA LEU A 700 -19.05 -0.14 1.37
C LEU A 700 -20.27 0.79 1.37
N ALA A 701 -20.10 2.06 0.98
CA ALA A 701 -21.21 2.99 0.83
C ALA A 701 -22.17 2.58 -0.31
N ALA A 702 -21.65 2.05 -1.42
CA ALA A 702 -22.44 1.52 -2.53
C ALA A 702 -23.28 0.30 -2.11
N LEU A 703 -22.69 -0.61 -1.33
CA LEU A 703 -23.42 -1.75 -0.76
C LEU A 703 -24.50 -1.29 0.23
N VAL A 704 -24.22 -0.29 1.07
CA VAL A 704 -25.24 0.32 1.95
C VAL A 704 -26.39 0.88 1.13
N GLU A 705 -26.10 1.62 0.06
CA GLU A 705 -27.13 2.23 -0.79
C GLU A 705 -27.97 1.18 -1.54
N TRP A 706 -27.35 0.10 -2.00
CA TRP A 706 -28.05 -1.03 -2.62
C TRP A 706 -28.99 -1.73 -1.63
N VAL A 707 -28.56 -1.94 -0.39
CA VAL A 707 -29.36 -2.60 0.66
C VAL A 707 -30.48 -1.72 1.20
N GLU A 708 -30.24 -0.41 1.39
CA GLU A 708 -31.18 0.50 2.05
C GLU A 708 -32.09 1.27 1.07
N LYS A 709 -31.63 1.52 -0.17
CA LYS A 709 -32.37 2.29 -1.19
C LYS A 709 -32.68 1.50 -2.46
N GLY A 710 -32.17 0.27 -2.60
CA GLY A 710 -32.34 -0.54 -3.81
C GLY A 710 -31.52 -0.09 -5.02
N VAL A 711 -30.62 0.89 -4.87
CA VAL A 711 -29.77 1.40 -5.96
C VAL A 711 -28.52 0.53 -6.07
N ALA A 712 -28.54 -0.39 -7.03
CA ALA A 712 -27.42 -1.29 -7.25
C ALA A 712 -26.24 -0.56 -7.95
N PRO A 713 -24.97 -0.86 -7.60
CA PRO A 713 -23.83 -0.26 -8.28
C PRO A 713 -23.65 -0.88 -9.66
N GLU A 714 -23.74 -0.08 -10.72
CA GLU A 714 -23.43 -0.50 -12.09
C GLU A 714 -21.91 -0.58 -12.35
N THR A 715 -21.14 0.28 -11.67
CA THR A 715 -19.68 0.27 -11.70
C THR A 715 -19.10 0.52 -10.31
N VAL A 716 -17.88 0.05 -10.08
CA VAL A 716 -17.07 0.41 -8.92
C VAL A 716 -15.96 1.33 -9.41
N ARG A 717 -16.07 2.63 -9.13
CA ARG A 717 -15.01 3.58 -9.44
C ARG A 717 -13.89 3.45 -8.42
N GLY A 718 -12.71 3.12 -8.90
CA GLY A 718 -11.48 3.17 -8.13
C GLY A 718 -10.69 4.44 -8.35
N VAL A 719 -9.88 4.79 -7.35
CA VAL A 719 -8.86 5.82 -7.41
C VAL A 719 -7.49 5.14 -7.44
N GLY A 720 -6.67 5.49 -8.42
CA GLY A 720 -5.25 5.22 -8.36
C GLY A 720 -4.55 6.35 -7.60
N VAL A 721 -3.33 6.12 -7.17
CA VAL A 721 -2.39 7.24 -7.13
C VAL A 721 -1.47 7.03 -8.32
N ARG A 722 -1.64 7.83 -9.37
CA ARG A 722 -0.43 8.29 -10.07
C ARG A 722 -0.04 9.61 -9.38
N TRP A 723 1.24 9.75 -9.15
CA TRP A 723 1.79 10.65 -8.14
C TRP A 723 1.83 12.10 -8.61
N ARG A 724 0.84 12.92 -8.24
CA ARG A 724 0.81 14.35 -8.57
C ARG A 724 0.96 15.23 -7.33
N TRP A 725 2.05 15.99 -7.28
CA TRP A 725 2.18 17.14 -6.38
C TRP A 725 1.41 18.33 -6.98
N GLU A 726 0.31 18.75 -6.35
CA GLU A 726 -0.62 19.74 -6.92
C GLU A 726 -0.02 21.15 -7.13
N TRP A 727 1.17 21.43 -6.60
CA TRP A 727 1.89 22.69 -6.75
C TRP A 727 2.89 22.71 -7.92
N ILE A 728 2.99 21.64 -8.71
CA ILE A 728 3.92 21.51 -9.86
C ILE A 728 3.23 21.84 -11.22
N SER A 729 1.89 21.91 -11.25
CA SER A 729 1.08 22.12 -12.46
C SER A 729 0.70 23.57 -12.73
#